data_AF-A0AAN9PHR7-F1
#
_entry.id   AF-A0AAN9PHR7-F1
#
_cell.length_a   1.000
_cell.length_b   1.000
_cell.length_c   1.000
_cell.angle_alpha   90.00
_cell.angle_beta   90.00
_cell.angle_gamma   90.00
#
_symmetry.space_group_name_H-M   'P 1'
#
loop_
_entity.id
_entity.type
_entity.pdbx_description
1 polymer ?
#
loop_
_entity_poly.entity_id
_entity_poly.type
_entity_poly.pdbx_seq_one_letter_code
_entity_poly.pdbx_strand_id
1 'polypeptide(L)'
;MGTEADSKDSSLILLKQGAEARVFESSFVGRRSVVKERFSKKYRHPILDSKLTLKRLNAEARCMTKARRLGVHTPTLYAVDPVLHTLTFEYVDGPSVKDVLLEFGLLGVDKGRLDSIASQIGDAIGKLHDGGLVHGDLTTSNMLLKNDTNQLVLIDFGLSFTSTLPEDKAVDLYVLERALISMHSSCGGVMDQILTAYRKSSKQWSSTLNKLAQVRQRGRKRTMESIVKNNESKTCFQNGIILIAHTNPSKTLPIPFSASLHFTHFLCSLSLTNMHRLSTRSSSVSALLRYGAALRRDVAAPLSSSHLQTVGEDETKARWFSVLSLEKCSTIKSSNRDLFLGRRYESTATESSASSSPSAERYEYQAEVSRLMDLIVNSLYSNKEVFLRELISNASDALDKLRFLSVTEPELMKDAVDFDIRIQADKDNGIITITDTGIGMTRQELVDCLGTIAQSGTAKFLKALKDSKDSGGDNNLIGQFGVGFYSAFLVSDRVVVSTKSPKSDKQYVWEGEANASSYTIYEETDPEKAIPRGTRLTLYLKRDDKGFAHPERIQRLVKNYSQFVSFPIYTWQEKGYTKEVEVDEDPAEAKKDDQDEKAEKKKKTKTVVERYWDWELTNETQPIWLRNPKEVTKEEYNEFYKKTFNEYLEPLASSHFTTEGEVEFRSILYVPAFAPSGKDDIINPKTKNIRLYVKRVFISDDFDGELFPRYLSFVKGVVDSNDLPLNVSREILQESRIVRIMRKRLVRKAFDMILGISMSENREDYEKFWENFGKHLKLGCIEDRENHKRIAPLLRFFSSQSDEEMISLDEYVENMKPDQKDIYYIAADSVTSAKNTPFLERPLEKDLEVLFLVDPIDEVAIQNLKSYKEKNFVDISKEDLDLGDKNEEKEKEMKQEFGQTCDWIKKRLGDKVASVQISNRLSSSPCVLVSGKFGWSANMERLMKAQTMGDPSSLEFMRSRRVFEINPDHPIIRNLDAAYKTNPDDQDALRAIDLLYDAALVSSGFTPDNPAQLGGKIYEMMGMALTGKWSTPGQFQSTVTQPHVPETVEAEVVEPTEAGSQK
;
A
#
# COMPACT_ATOMS: atom_id res chain seq x y z
N MET A 1 -59.06 -8.26 6.82
CA MET A 1 -59.90 -7.06 6.89
C MET A 1 -59.03 -5.88 6.50
N GLY A 2 -59.51 -4.99 5.63
CA GLY A 2 -58.80 -3.77 5.26
C GLY A 2 -59.45 -2.56 5.92
N THR A 3 -58.62 -1.59 6.29
CA THR A 3 -59.02 -0.20 6.57
C THR A 3 -57.94 0.68 5.97
N GLU A 4 -58.27 1.38 4.89
CA GLU A 4 -57.43 2.44 4.35
C GLU A 4 -57.42 3.62 5.33
N ALA A 5 -56.28 4.31 5.44
CA ALA A 5 -56.14 5.53 6.23
C ALA A 5 -55.08 6.45 5.61
N ASP A 6 -55.55 7.54 4.98
CA ASP A 6 -54.81 8.74 4.57
C ASP A 6 -53.30 8.61 4.30
N SER A 7 -52.94 8.15 3.09
CA SER A 7 -51.65 8.49 2.49
C SER A 7 -51.68 9.95 2.00
N LYS A 8 -51.74 10.91 2.93
CA LYS A 8 -51.49 12.32 2.62
C LYS A 8 -50.03 12.49 2.18
N ASP A 9 -49.86 13.21 1.08
CA ASP A 9 -48.60 13.41 0.37
C ASP A 9 -47.49 13.99 1.27
N SER A 10 -46.68 13.11 1.85
CA SER A 10 -45.56 13.46 2.73
C SER A 10 -44.27 13.51 1.92
N SER A 11 -44.07 14.63 1.20
CA SER A 11 -42.82 14.91 0.48
C SER A 11 -41.62 14.92 1.44
N LEU A 12 -40.85 13.83 1.45
CA LEU A 12 -39.68 13.66 2.32
C LEU A 12 -38.62 14.72 2.00
N ILE A 13 -38.44 15.68 2.91
CA ILE A 13 -37.50 16.79 2.74
C ILE A 13 -36.07 16.25 2.87
N LEU A 14 -35.30 16.27 1.78
CA LEU A 14 -33.90 15.83 1.79
C LEU A 14 -33.02 16.82 2.58
N LEU A 15 -32.61 16.43 3.78
CA LEU A 15 -31.71 17.20 4.64
C LEU A 15 -30.25 17.11 4.19
N LYS A 16 -29.80 15.91 3.78
CA LYS A 16 -28.38 15.67 3.41
C LYS A 16 -28.26 14.44 2.51
N GLN A 17 -27.47 14.51 1.43
CA GLN A 17 -27.05 13.34 0.67
C GLN A 17 -25.55 13.12 0.84
N GLY A 18 -25.17 12.00 1.45
CA GLY A 18 -23.79 11.55 1.60
C GLY A 18 -23.40 10.52 0.54
N ALA A 19 -22.14 10.06 0.59
CA ALA A 19 -21.60 9.11 -0.37
C ALA A 19 -22.30 7.73 -0.34
N GLU A 20 -22.88 7.30 0.79
CA GLU A 20 -23.55 5.99 0.95
C GLU A 20 -25.01 6.04 1.43
N ALA A 21 -25.54 7.22 1.75
CA ALA A 21 -26.89 7.36 2.29
C ALA A 21 -27.52 8.71 1.95
N ARG A 22 -28.85 8.77 1.91
CA ARG A 22 -29.64 9.99 1.99
C ARG A 22 -30.26 10.12 3.36
N VAL A 23 -30.45 11.36 3.81
CA VAL A 23 -31.02 11.71 5.11
C VAL A 23 -32.19 12.64 4.84
N PHE A 24 -33.39 12.19 5.21
CA PHE A 24 -34.64 12.91 5.01
C PHE A 24 -35.26 13.31 6.36
N GLU A 25 -35.94 14.45 6.40
CA GLU A 25 -36.87 14.76 7.49
C GLU A 25 -38.20 14.02 7.28
N SER A 26 -38.82 13.57 8.37
CA SER A 26 -40.08 12.84 8.34
C SER A 26 -40.83 12.99 9.67
N SER A 27 -41.96 12.30 9.81
CA SER A 27 -42.70 12.17 11.06
C SER A 27 -42.90 10.70 11.42
N PHE A 28 -42.42 10.26 12.58
CA PHE A 28 -42.64 8.92 13.11
C PHE A 28 -43.61 8.97 14.28
N VAL A 29 -44.81 8.39 14.11
CA VAL A 29 -45.89 8.37 15.13
C VAL A 29 -46.17 9.78 15.69
N GLY A 30 -46.36 10.75 14.80
CA GLY A 30 -46.64 12.15 15.14
C GLY A 30 -45.46 12.96 15.69
N ARG A 31 -44.25 12.39 15.79
CA ARG A 31 -43.03 13.10 16.24
C ARG A 31 -42.09 13.37 15.07
N ARG A 32 -41.45 14.55 15.07
CA ARG A 32 -40.40 14.92 14.10
C ARG A 32 -39.26 13.88 14.15
N SER A 33 -38.88 13.34 13.00
CA SER A 33 -37.93 12.24 12.87
C SER A 33 -36.99 12.44 11.67
N VAL A 34 -35.93 11.64 11.62
CA VAL A 34 -34.93 11.63 10.55
C VAL A 34 -34.84 10.21 9.98
N VAL A 35 -35.03 10.06 8.66
CA VAL A 35 -34.95 8.78 7.96
C VAL A 35 -33.66 8.74 7.14
N LYS A 36 -32.77 7.79 7.46
CA LYS A 36 -31.53 7.54 6.73
C LYS A 36 -31.71 6.36 5.77
N GLU A 37 -31.83 6.64 4.48
CA GLU A 37 -31.92 5.65 3.39
C GLU A 37 -30.52 5.25 2.90
N ARG A 38 -30.19 3.96 2.87
CA ARG A 38 -28.96 3.45 2.23
C ARG A 38 -29.23 2.94 0.81
N PHE A 39 -29.01 3.80 -0.17
CA PHE A 39 -29.29 3.53 -1.59
C PHE A 39 -28.28 2.57 -2.26
N SER A 40 -28.80 1.71 -3.15
CA SER A 40 -28.01 0.66 -3.82
C SER A 40 -26.93 1.21 -4.75
N LYS A 41 -25.80 0.49 -4.84
CA LYS A 41 -24.65 0.79 -5.71
C LYS A 41 -24.73 0.01 -7.02
N LYS A 42 -25.16 0.68 -8.10
CA LYS A 42 -25.28 0.15 -9.48
C LYS A 42 -24.03 -0.55 -10.05
N TYR A 43 -22.84 -0.34 -9.45
CA TYR A 43 -21.58 -0.99 -9.86
C TYR A 43 -21.27 -2.31 -9.13
N ARG A 44 -22.12 -2.73 -8.17
CA ARG A 44 -21.98 -4.00 -7.45
C ARG A 44 -23.05 -4.99 -7.91
N HIS A 45 -22.75 -6.29 -7.81
CA HIS A 45 -23.74 -7.34 -8.08
C HIS A 45 -24.94 -7.21 -7.12
N PRO A 46 -26.21 -7.18 -7.57
CA PRO A 46 -27.35 -6.81 -6.74
C PRO A 46 -27.47 -7.61 -5.43
N ILE A 47 -27.34 -8.95 -5.50
CA ILE A 47 -27.41 -9.83 -4.33
C ILE A 47 -26.29 -9.53 -3.31
N LEU A 48 -25.10 -9.15 -3.79
CA LEU A 48 -23.97 -8.78 -2.93
C LEU A 48 -24.22 -7.42 -2.27
N ASP A 49 -24.72 -6.45 -3.03
CA ASP A 49 -25.00 -5.10 -2.54
C ASP A 49 -26.10 -5.09 -1.48
N SER A 50 -27.22 -5.79 -1.72
CA SER A 50 -28.29 -5.95 -0.71
C SER A 50 -27.76 -6.61 0.57
N LYS A 51 -26.92 -7.66 0.45
CA LYS A 51 -26.32 -8.34 1.61
C LYS A 51 -25.33 -7.45 2.37
N LEU A 52 -24.54 -6.62 1.67
CA LEU A 52 -23.61 -5.67 2.28
C LEU A 52 -24.34 -4.49 2.93
N THR A 53 -25.35 -3.94 2.27
CA THR A 53 -26.18 -2.84 2.78
C THR A 53 -26.94 -3.28 4.03
N LEU A 54 -27.59 -4.45 4.00
CA LEU A 54 -28.24 -5.03 5.18
C LEU A 54 -27.25 -5.32 6.32
N LYS A 55 -26.02 -5.79 6.02
CA LYS A 55 -24.98 -5.98 7.05
C LYS A 55 -24.58 -4.65 7.71
N ARG A 56 -24.44 -3.57 6.92
CA ARG A 56 -24.10 -2.22 7.40
C ARG A 56 -25.23 -1.57 8.18
N LEU A 57 -26.46 -1.65 7.69
CA LEU A 57 -27.69 -1.19 8.37
C LEU A 57 -27.79 -1.79 9.79
N ASN A 58 -27.61 -3.11 9.89
CA ASN A 58 -27.62 -3.83 11.16
C ASN A 58 -26.35 -3.60 12.02
N ALA A 59 -25.24 -3.14 11.45
CA ALA A 59 -24.05 -2.78 12.23
C ALA A 59 -24.24 -1.40 12.88
N GLU A 60 -24.65 -0.40 12.09
CA GLU A 60 -24.93 0.97 12.52
C GLU A 60 -25.99 1.01 13.64
N ALA A 61 -27.13 0.33 13.45
CA ALA A 61 -28.19 0.22 14.46
C ALA A 61 -27.70 -0.39 15.79
N ARG A 62 -26.84 -1.42 15.73
CA ARG A 62 -26.26 -2.06 16.93
C ARG A 62 -25.21 -1.16 17.59
N CYS A 63 -24.38 -0.46 16.81
CA CYS A 63 -23.35 0.44 17.34
C CYS A 63 -23.99 1.64 18.06
N MET A 64 -24.99 2.30 17.46
CA MET A 64 -25.69 3.41 18.09
C MET A 64 -26.46 2.96 19.35
N THR A 65 -27.11 1.79 19.32
CA THR A 65 -27.76 1.21 20.51
C THR A 65 -26.75 0.89 21.61
N LYS A 66 -25.54 0.42 21.26
CA LYS A 66 -24.45 0.17 22.21
C LYS A 66 -23.92 1.48 22.80
N ALA A 67 -23.67 2.50 21.99
CA ALA A 67 -23.25 3.83 22.44
C ALA A 67 -24.21 4.41 23.49
N ARG A 68 -25.53 4.34 23.24
CA ARG A 68 -26.54 4.81 24.19
C ARG A 68 -26.51 4.06 25.53
N ARG A 69 -26.27 2.75 25.51
CA ARG A 69 -26.10 1.92 26.73
C ARG A 69 -24.82 2.23 27.51
N LEU A 70 -23.83 2.87 26.89
CA LEU A 70 -22.59 3.32 27.52
C LEU A 70 -22.70 4.73 28.14
N GLY A 71 -23.90 5.33 28.16
CA GLY A 71 -24.10 6.69 28.67
C GLY A 71 -23.55 7.77 27.75
N VAL A 72 -23.50 7.49 26.44
CA VAL A 72 -23.19 8.46 25.38
C VAL A 72 -24.49 8.85 24.69
N HIS A 73 -24.69 10.16 24.51
CA HIS A 73 -25.90 10.69 23.92
C HIS A 73 -25.89 10.49 22.40
N THR A 74 -26.88 9.77 21.91
CA THR A 74 -27.15 9.52 20.49
C THR A 74 -28.66 9.68 20.24
N PRO A 75 -29.12 9.92 19.00
CA PRO A 75 -30.53 9.91 18.66
C PRO A 75 -31.20 8.59 19.06
N THR A 76 -32.46 8.63 19.49
CA THR A 76 -33.26 7.40 19.64
C THR A 76 -33.48 6.77 18.27
N LEU A 77 -32.99 5.55 18.07
CA LEU A 77 -33.42 4.71 16.95
C LEU A 77 -34.88 4.29 17.17
N TYR A 78 -35.79 4.75 16.32
CA TYR A 78 -37.22 4.43 16.37
C TYR A 78 -37.57 3.18 15.56
N ALA A 79 -36.98 3.00 14.38
CA ALA A 79 -37.26 1.86 13.50
C ALA A 79 -36.07 1.49 12.61
N VAL A 80 -36.00 0.21 12.22
CA VAL A 80 -35.05 -0.35 11.24
C VAL A 80 -35.87 -1.06 10.16
N ASP A 81 -35.78 -0.60 8.92
CA ASP A 81 -36.41 -1.29 7.79
C ASP A 81 -35.34 -2.04 6.97
N PRO A 82 -35.29 -3.39 7.06
CA PRO A 82 -34.34 -4.18 6.30
C PRO A 82 -34.69 -4.27 4.80
N VAL A 83 -35.93 -3.99 4.40
CA VAL A 83 -36.43 -4.09 3.02
C VAL A 83 -36.19 -2.79 2.27
N LEU A 84 -36.59 -1.66 2.85
CA LEU A 84 -36.33 -0.31 2.30
C LEU A 84 -34.90 0.17 2.58
N HIS A 85 -34.12 -0.59 3.36
CA HIS A 85 -32.76 -0.25 3.80
C HIS A 85 -32.69 1.11 4.53
N THR A 86 -33.66 1.39 5.39
CA THR A 86 -33.75 2.66 6.15
C THR A 86 -33.53 2.47 7.65
N LEU A 87 -33.01 3.53 8.29
CA LEU A 87 -33.00 3.71 9.76
C LEU A 87 -33.79 4.98 10.08
N THR A 88 -34.77 4.89 10.97
CA THR A 88 -35.56 6.05 11.44
C THR A 88 -35.12 6.44 12.84
N PHE A 89 -34.75 7.70 13.02
CA PHE A 89 -34.22 8.26 14.26
C PHE A 89 -35.06 9.42 14.78
N GLU A 90 -34.90 9.73 16.06
CA GLU A 90 -35.25 11.00 16.70
C GLU A 90 -34.62 12.19 15.96
N TYR A 91 -35.41 13.22 15.69
CA TYR A 91 -34.89 14.51 15.22
C TYR A 91 -34.22 15.24 16.38
N VAL A 92 -32.92 15.52 16.25
CA VAL A 92 -32.16 16.30 17.23
C VAL A 92 -32.09 17.74 16.76
N ASP A 93 -32.82 18.62 17.44
CA ASP A 93 -32.85 20.05 17.14
C ASP A 93 -31.62 20.75 17.76
N GLY A 94 -30.73 21.27 16.91
CA GLY A 94 -29.47 21.87 17.33
C GLY A 94 -28.46 22.08 16.20
N PRO A 95 -27.56 23.09 16.30
CA PRO A 95 -26.46 23.26 15.34
C PRO A 95 -25.44 22.12 15.44
N SER A 96 -24.64 21.92 14.39
CA SER A 96 -23.50 21.01 14.48
C SER A 96 -22.32 21.66 15.22
N VAL A 97 -21.48 20.83 15.85
CA VAL A 97 -20.24 21.30 16.50
C VAL A 97 -19.33 22.01 15.49
N LYS A 98 -19.34 21.59 14.21
CA LYS A 98 -18.64 22.30 13.14
C LYS A 98 -19.09 23.76 13.05
N ASP A 99 -20.38 24.02 13.03
CA ASP A 99 -20.91 25.36 12.78
C ASP A 99 -20.66 26.28 13.97
N VAL A 100 -20.74 25.75 15.20
CA VAL A 100 -20.41 26.47 16.44
C VAL A 100 -18.90 26.76 16.58
N LEU A 101 -18.02 25.87 16.13
CA LEU A 101 -16.58 26.15 16.11
C LEU A 101 -16.18 27.17 15.03
N LEU A 102 -16.90 27.19 13.89
CA LEU A 102 -16.75 28.25 12.88
C LEU A 102 -17.28 29.60 13.37
N GLU A 103 -18.38 29.63 14.13
CA GLU A 103 -18.92 30.83 14.80
C GLU A 103 -17.84 31.50 15.69
N PHE A 104 -17.13 30.72 16.52
CA PHE A 104 -16.01 31.25 17.33
C PHE A 104 -14.85 31.79 16.50
N GLY A 105 -14.62 31.25 15.29
CA GLY A 105 -13.63 31.77 14.35
C GLY A 105 -14.00 33.12 13.73
N LEU A 106 -15.28 33.51 13.76
CA LEU A 106 -15.80 34.74 13.16
C LEU A 106 -16.13 35.82 14.20
N LEU A 107 -16.67 35.43 15.36
CA LEU A 107 -17.15 36.35 16.40
C LEU A 107 -16.22 36.42 17.63
N GLY A 108 -15.18 35.58 17.68
CA GLY A 108 -14.28 35.45 18.82
C GLY A 108 -14.61 34.24 19.70
N VAL A 109 -13.58 33.75 20.40
CA VAL A 109 -13.66 32.49 21.17
C VAL A 109 -14.22 32.71 22.57
N ASP A 110 -15.47 32.30 22.80
CA ASP A 110 -15.98 32.04 24.15
C ASP A 110 -15.32 30.77 24.69
N LYS A 111 -14.29 30.96 25.52
CA LYS A 111 -13.57 29.87 26.19
C LYS A 111 -14.47 29.04 27.10
N GLY A 112 -15.47 29.63 27.75
CA GLY A 112 -16.37 28.88 28.65
C GLY A 112 -17.23 27.87 27.89
N ARG A 113 -17.81 28.30 26.76
CA ARG A 113 -18.58 27.41 25.86
C ARG A 113 -17.66 26.42 25.15
N LEU A 114 -16.46 26.84 24.73
CA LEU A 114 -15.48 25.97 24.06
C LEU A 114 -14.97 24.84 24.98
N ASP A 115 -14.51 25.17 26.18
CA ASP A 115 -14.02 24.21 27.18
C ASP A 115 -15.11 23.19 27.56
N SER A 116 -16.38 23.64 27.64
CA SER A 116 -17.54 22.77 27.88
C SER A 116 -17.75 21.76 26.74
N ILE A 117 -17.73 22.22 25.48
CA ILE A 117 -17.87 21.36 24.30
C ILE A 117 -16.71 20.36 24.23
N ALA A 118 -15.47 20.82 24.42
CA ALA A 118 -14.28 19.98 24.43
C ALA A 118 -14.36 18.91 25.54
N SER A 119 -14.86 19.26 26.73
CA SER A 119 -15.04 18.31 27.83
C SER A 119 -16.13 17.27 27.54
N GLN A 120 -17.25 17.66 26.92
CA GLN A 120 -18.30 16.72 26.52
C GLN A 120 -17.80 15.75 25.43
N ILE A 121 -17.01 16.23 24.46
CA ILE A 121 -16.43 15.39 23.39
C ILE A 121 -15.47 14.35 23.98
N GLY A 122 -14.54 14.78 24.87
CA GLY A 122 -13.59 13.87 25.51
C GLY A 122 -14.25 12.80 26.39
N ASP A 123 -15.31 13.14 27.12
CA ASP A 123 -16.08 12.17 27.90
C ASP A 123 -16.89 11.20 27.03
N ALA A 124 -17.56 11.69 25.99
CA ALA A 124 -18.32 10.85 25.06
C ALA A 124 -17.41 9.79 24.40
N ILE A 125 -16.25 10.19 23.88
CA ILE A 125 -15.27 9.28 23.26
C ILE A 125 -14.67 8.33 24.30
N GLY A 126 -14.40 8.81 25.52
CA GLY A 126 -13.91 7.99 26.63
C GLY A 126 -14.82 6.80 26.93
N LYS A 127 -16.12 7.06 27.07
CA LYS A 127 -17.17 6.04 27.27
C LYS A 127 -17.31 5.06 26.10
N LEU A 128 -17.22 5.54 24.85
CA LEU A 128 -17.22 4.65 23.68
C LEU A 128 -16.02 3.68 23.71
N HIS A 129 -14.83 4.22 23.92
CA HIS A 129 -13.57 3.48 23.90
C HIS A 129 -13.45 2.47 25.04
N ASP A 130 -13.86 2.81 26.26
CA ASP A 130 -13.93 1.88 27.39
C ASP A 130 -14.99 0.79 27.16
N GLY A 131 -16.11 1.14 26.52
CA GLY A 131 -17.13 0.18 26.09
C GLY A 131 -16.72 -0.71 24.92
N GLY A 132 -15.53 -0.54 24.34
CA GLY A 132 -15.08 -1.28 23.16
C GLY A 132 -15.93 -0.99 21.93
N LEU A 133 -16.24 0.29 21.67
CA LEU A 133 -16.81 0.78 20.43
C LEU A 133 -15.92 1.91 19.88
N VAL A 134 -15.61 1.83 18.59
CA VAL A 134 -14.88 2.83 17.82
C VAL A 134 -15.87 3.44 16.83
N HIS A 135 -15.92 4.77 16.73
CA HIS A 135 -16.87 5.48 15.88
C HIS A 135 -16.45 5.42 14.42
N GLY A 136 -15.15 5.57 14.13
CA GLY A 136 -14.56 5.36 12.81
C GLY A 136 -14.70 6.55 11.85
N ASP A 137 -15.40 7.62 12.27
CA ASP A 137 -15.55 8.88 11.53
C ASP A 137 -15.80 10.06 12.51
N LEU A 138 -14.94 10.22 13.52
CA LEU A 138 -15.04 11.32 14.48
C LEU A 138 -14.69 12.67 13.82
N THR A 139 -15.70 13.31 13.23
CA THR A 139 -15.60 14.69 12.73
C THR A 139 -16.57 15.61 13.46
N THR A 140 -16.27 16.91 13.52
CA THR A 140 -17.18 17.91 14.12
C THR A 140 -18.51 18.05 13.36
N SER A 141 -18.62 17.48 12.16
CA SER A 141 -19.86 17.42 11.37
C SER A 141 -20.78 16.27 11.79
N ASN A 142 -20.25 15.29 12.53
CA ASN A 142 -20.95 14.10 13.03
C ASN A 142 -21.33 14.26 14.53
N MET A 143 -21.44 15.51 14.97
CA MET A 143 -21.72 15.92 16.35
C MET A 143 -22.69 17.11 16.35
N LEU A 144 -23.75 17.06 17.15
CA LEU A 144 -24.72 18.14 17.33
C LEU A 144 -24.70 18.65 18.78
N LEU A 145 -25.07 19.91 19.00
CA LEU A 145 -25.34 20.47 20.33
C LEU A 145 -26.84 20.76 20.43
N LYS A 146 -27.56 20.07 21.31
CA LYS A 146 -29.02 20.18 21.40
C LYS A 146 -29.46 21.57 21.93
N ASN A 147 -30.33 22.26 21.21
CA ASN A 147 -30.67 23.68 21.43
C ASN A 147 -31.13 24.03 22.85
N ASP A 148 -31.85 23.13 23.52
CA ASP A 148 -32.46 23.36 24.85
C ASP A 148 -31.53 23.07 26.03
N THR A 149 -30.41 22.37 25.79
CA THR A 149 -29.57 21.79 26.85
C THR A 149 -28.07 21.98 26.61
N ASN A 150 -27.67 22.45 25.43
CA ASN A 150 -26.28 22.56 24.98
C ASN A 150 -25.50 21.23 25.09
N GLN A 151 -26.25 20.11 25.04
CA GLN A 151 -25.77 18.75 25.26
C GLN A 151 -25.26 18.17 23.93
N LEU A 152 -24.05 17.63 23.96
CA LEU A 152 -23.43 16.94 22.83
C LEU A 152 -24.18 15.65 22.49
N VAL A 153 -24.55 15.50 21.23
CA VAL A 153 -25.14 14.27 20.67
C VAL A 153 -24.28 13.79 19.51
N LEU A 154 -23.76 12.55 19.59
CA LEU A 154 -23.02 11.93 18.49
C LEU A 154 -23.97 11.33 17.47
N ILE A 155 -23.70 11.55 16.19
CA ILE A 155 -24.50 11.07 15.06
C ILE A 155 -23.63 10.32 14.04
N ASP A 156 -24.29 9.70 13.05
CA ASP A 156 -23.70 8.88 11.97
C ASP A 156 -22.69 7.80 12.44
N PHE A 157 -23.23 6.73 13.04
CA PHE A 157 -22.46 5.52 13.36
C PHE A 157 -22.25 4.60 12.13
N GLY A 158 -22.21 5.19 10.92
CA GLY A 158 -22.25 4.47 9.65
C GLY A 158 -20.95 3.74 9.28
N LEU A 159 -19.84 4.06 9.93
CA LEU A 159 -18.53 3.40 9.82
C LEU A 159 -18.08 2.74 11.15
N SER A 160 -18.92 2.78 12.19
CA SER A 160 -18.55 2.33 13.53
C SER A 160 -18.44 0.82 13.68
N PHE A 161 -17.52 0.38 14.53
CA PHE A 161 -17.24 -1.03 14.78
C PHE A 161 -16.80 -1.27 16.23
N THR A 162 -16.97 -2.50 16.72
CA THR A 162 -16.52 -2.90 18.06
C THR A 162 -15.06 -3.35 18.00
N SER A 163 -14.18 -2.67 18.73
CA SER A 163 -12.80 -3.10 18.92
C SER A 163 -12.33 -2.87 20.36
N THR A 164 -11.47 -3.76 20.82
CA THR A 164 -10.73 -3.65 22.08
C THR A 164 -9.35 -3.02 21.89
N LEU A 165 -8.83 -2.95 20.66
CA LEU A 165 -7.46 -2.55 20.37
C LEU A 165 -7.20 -1.07 20.71
N PRO A 166 -6.09 -0.74 21.39
CA PRO A 166 -5.69 0.65 21.62
C PRO A 166 -5.34 1.42 20.34
N GLU A 167 -4.99 0.72 19.25
CA GLU A 167 -4.61 1.31 17.97
C GLU A 167 -5.82 1.90 17.23
N ASP A 168 -6.92 1.17 17.11
CA ASP A 168 -8.16 1.67 16.49
C ASP A 168 -8.70 2.91 17.23
N LYS A 169 -8.66 2.88 18.57
CA LYS A 169 -9.05 3.98 19.45
C LYS A 169 -8.12 5.21 19.30
N ALA A 170 -6.84 4.97 19.02
CA ALA A 170 -5.89 6.04 18.73
C ALA A 170 -6.09 6.63 17.34
N VAL A 171 -6.47 5.81 16.34
CA VAL A 171 -6.85 6.29 15.01
C VAL A 171 -8.11 7.14 15.06
N ASP A 172 -9.13 6.76 15.86
CA ASP A 172 -10.37 7.54 16.01
C ASP A 172 -10.09 8.95 16.58
N LEU A 173 -9.26 9.04 17.64
CA LEU A 173 -8.78 10.32 18.18
C LEU A 173 -7.93 11.11 17.17
N TYR A 174 -7.14 10.44 16.34
CA TYR A 174 -6.34 11.08 15.30
C TYR A 174 -7.20 11.64 14.14
N VAL A 175 -8.27 10.94 13.76
CA VAL A 175 -9.25 11.46 12.78
C VAL A 175 -9.88 12.76 13.30
N LEU A 176 -10.26 12.81 14.58
CA LEU A 176 -10.78 14.02 15.21
C LEU A 176 -9.75 15.16 15.26
N GLU A 177 -8.51 14.85 15.64
CA GLU A 177 -7.40 15.81 15.61
C GLU A 177 -7.20 16.41 14.21
N ARG A 178 -7.20 15.57 13.18
CA ARG A 178 -7.09 16.02 11.78
C ARG A 178 -8.30 16.84 11.34
N ALA A 179 -9.52 16.48 11.75
CA ALA A 179 -10.72 17.25 11.45
C ALA A 179 -10.71 18.65 12.10
N LEU A 180 -10.25 18.74 13.37
CA LEU A 180 -10.09 20.00 14.08
C LEU A 180 -9.02 20.90 13.43
N ILE A 181 -7.83 20.37 13.16
CA ILE A 181 -6.74 21.11 12.51
C ILE A 181 -7.15 21.60 11.12
N SER A 182 -7.92 20.81 10.37
CA SER A 182 -8.27 21.08 8.98
C SER A 182 -9.43 22.07 8.79
N MET A 183 -10.38 22.17 9.73
CA MET A 183 -11.55 23.06 9.61
C MET A 183 -11.60 24.19 10.64
N HIS A 184 -10.89 24.07 11.77
CA HIS A 184 -11.03 24.94 12.94
C HIS A 184 -9.68 25.43 13.45
N SER A 185 -8.79 25.84 12.53
CA SER A 185 -7.42 26.27 12.85
C SER A 185 -7.33 27.48 13.79
N SER A 186 -8.38 28.30 13.86
CA SER A 186 -8.55 29.38 14.84
C SER A 186 -8.74 28.89 16.29
N CYS A 187 -9.24 27.66 16.47
CA CYS A 187 -9.57 27.07 17.78
C CYS A 187 -8.37 26.32 18.38
N GLY A 188 -7.22 27.01 18.50
CA GLY A 188 -5.99 26.44 19.06
C GLY A 188 -6.17 25.93 20.49
N GLY A 189 -5.73 24.69 20.75
CA GLY A 189 -5.76 24.05 22.08
C GLY A 189 -6.99 23.17 22.38
N VAL A 190 -8.04 23.19 21.55
CA VAL A 190 -9.25 22.36 21.74
C VAL A 190 -8.93 20.87 21.85
N MET A 191 -7.99 20.36 21.04
CA MET A 191 -7.62 18.94 21.09
C MET A 191 -7.00 18.56 22.44
N ASP A 192 -6.19 19.44 23.06
CA ASP A 192 -5.58 19.16 24.37
C ASP A 192 -6.60 19.18 25.50
N GLN A 193 -7.66 19.98 25.38
CA GLN A 193 -8.82 19.96 26.29
C GLN A 193 -9.63 18.66 26.13
N ILE A 194 -9.93 18.25 24.90
CA ILE A 194 -10.58 16.97 24.59
C ILE A 194 -9.77 15.80 25.15
N LEU A 195 -8.45 15.80 24.94
CA LEU A 195 -7.54 14.79 25.49
C LEU A 195 -7.49 14.82 27.03
N THR A 196 -7.58 16.00 27.64
CA THR A 196 -7.63 16.15 29.11
C THR A 196 -8.92 15.61 29.70
N ALA A 197 -10.07 15.76 29.03
CA ALA A 197 -11.32 15.13 29.42
C ALA A 197 -11.33 13.61 29.15
N TYR A 198 -10.78 13.18 28.01
CA TYR A 198 -10.62 11.75 27.68
C TYR A 198 -9.79 11.00 28.74
N ARG A 199 -8.71 11.61 29.25
CA ARG A 199 -7.89 11.08 30.37
C ARG A 199 -8.68 10.91 31.68
N LYS A 200 -9.75 11.68 31.90
CA LYS A 200 -10.62 11.57 33.08
C LYS A 200 -11.73 10.53 32.90
N SER A 201 -12.14 10.25 31.66
CA SER A 201 -13.29 9.37 31.35
C SER A 201 -12.89 7.93 30.99
N SER A 202 -11.87 7.73 30.15
CA SER A 202 -11.42 6.39 29.76
C SER A 202 -10.43 5.79 30.75
N LYS A 203 -10.67 4.55 31.21
CA LYS A 203 -9.72 3.76 32.01
C LYS A 203 -8.51 3.30 31.19
N GLN A 204 -8.64 3.23 29.87
CA GLN A 204 -7.57 2.81 28.95
C GLN A 204 -6.74 3.97 28.37
N TRP A 205 -6.92 5.19 28.89
CA TRP A 205 -6.33 6.40 28.31
C TRP A 205 -4.82 6.32 28.08
N SER A 206 -4.05 5.73 29.00
CA SER A 206 -2.59 5.66 28.90
C SER A 206 -2.13 4.87 27.67
N SER A 207 -2.73 3.69 27.46
CA SER A 207 -2.46 2.85 26.29
C SER A 207 -2.89 3.53 24.99
N THR A 208 -4.11 4.10 24.94
CA THR A 208 -4.59 4.82 23.76
C THR A 208 -3.75 6.06 23.43
N LEU A 209 -3.32 6.85 24.42
CA LEU A 209 -2.55 8.08 24.16
C LEU A 209 -1.08 7.80 23.81
N ASN A 210 -0.45 6.77 24.41
CA ASN A 210 0.84 6.27 23.95
C ASN A 210 0.76 5.81 22.49
N LYS A 211 -0.36 5.18 22.12
CA LYS A 211 -0.59 4.73 20.75
C LYS A 211 -0.95 5.88 19.79
N LEU A 212 -1.66 6.91 20.25
CA LEU A 212 -1.89 8.16 19.50
C LEU A 212 -0.57 8.88 19.19
N ALA A 213 0.42 8.85 20.09
CA ALA A 213 1.75 9.37 19.79
C ALA A 213 2.44 8.60 18.65
N GLN A 214 2.34 7.26 18.61
CA GLN A 214 2.83 6.44 17.48
C GLN A 214 2.06 6.72 16.18
N VAL A 215 0.73 6.87 16.24
CA VAL A 215 -0.12 7.21 15.09
C VAL A 215 0.23 8.61 14.55
N ARG A 216 0.45 9.61 15.42
CA ARG A 216 0.94 10.95 15.06
C ARG A 216 2.32 10.90 14.37
N GLN A 217 3.24 10.06 14.86
CA GLN A 217 4.56 9.86 14.22
C GLN A 217 4.43 9.25 12.82
N ARG A 218 3.60 8.21 12.65
CA ARG A 218 3.34 7.58 11.35
C ARG A 218 2.55 8.48 10.38
N GLY A 219 1.65 9.32 10.91
CA GLY A 219 0.79 10.22 10.16
C GLY A 219 1.47 11.53 9.70
N ARG A 220 2.66 11.85 10.24
CA ARG A 220 3.47 12.98 9.77
C ARG A 220 4.30 12.57 8.55
N LYS A 221 3.89 13.05 7.35
CA LYS A 221 4.88 13.42 6.32
C LYS A 221 5.86 14.43 6.98
N ARG A 222 7.16 14.34 6.68
CA ARG A 222 8.18 15.23 7.27
C ARG A 222 7.90 16.70 6.90
N THR A 223 7.59 17.54 7.89
CA THR A 223 7.76 19.01 7.78
C THR A 223 7.83 19.64 9.17
N MET A 224 8.79 20.56 9.34
CA MET A 224 8.92 21.56 10.42
C MET A 224 8.42 21.20 11.84
N GLU A 225 9.34 20.77 12.70
CA GLU A 225 9.33 21.25 14.10
C GLU A 225 10.17 22.54 14.20
N SER A 226 9.58 23.63 13.72
CA SER A 226 9.96 25.00 14.05
C SER A 226 8.69 25.83 14.26
N ILE A 227 8.78 26.97 14.95
CA ILE A 227 7.62 27.79 15.36
C ILE A 227 6.67 27.10 16.38
N VAL A 228 7.21 26.54 17.47
CA VAL A 228 6.92 27.00 18.87
C VAL A 228 8.11 26.64 19.77
N LYS A 229 9.29 27.22 19.51
CA LYS A 229 10.44 27.23 20.43
C LYS A 229 11.51 28.22 19.94
N ASN A 230 11.24 29.50 20.16
CA ASN A 230 12.28 30.53 20.20
C ASN A 230 11.76 31.78 20.93
N ASN A 231 11.87 31.73 22.26
CA ASN A 231 12.30 32.87 23.04
C ASN A 231 13.26 32.34 24.12
N GLU A 232 14.20 33.18 24.53
CA GLU A 232 15.17 32.96 25.64
C GLU A 232 16.34 31.97 25.41
N SER A 233 17.46 32.58 24.98
CA SER A 233 18.86 32.30 25.40
C SER A 233 19.59 30.98 25.07
N LYS A 234 20.59 31.14 24.18
CA LYS A 234 22.02 30.71 24.28
C LYS A 234 22.40 30.01 25.61
N THR A 235 23.23 28.95 25.67
CA THR A 235 24.57 28.79 25.04
C THR A 235 24.99 27.32 24.82
N CYS A 236 26.04 27.14 24.00
CA CYS A 236 26.99 26.01 23.82
C CYS A 236 26.86 24.72 24.67
N PHE A 237 27.13 23.57 24.04
CA PHE A 237 28.42 22.86 24.23
C PHE A 237 28.74 21.91 23.05
N GLN A 238 30.04 21.66 22.80
CA GLN A 238 30.55 20.66 21.86
C GLN A 238 31.28 19.53 22.63
N ASN A 239 31.27 18.33 22.04
CA ASN A 239 32.25 17.23 22.10
C ASN A 239 33.20 17.11 23.31
N GLY A 240 33.22 15.93 23.95
CA GLY A 240 34.49 15.26 24.27
C GLY A 240 34.71 14.68 25.69
N ILE A 241 34.62 13.34 25.78
CA ILE A 241 35.76 12.45 26.13
C ILE A 241 36.47 12.59 27.51
N ILE A 242 36.16 11.61 28.39
CA ILE A 242 37.10 10.80 29.23
C ILE A 242 37.63 11.29 30.63
N LEU A 243 37.78 10.29 31.52
CA LEU A 243 38.56 10.15 32.79
C LEU A 243 38.15 10.78 34.15
N ILE A 244 37.54 9.90 34.97
CA ILE A 244 37.87 9.52 36.37
C ILE A 244 39.01 10.28 37.11
N ALA A 245 38.74 10.76 38.33
CA ALA A 245 39.68 10.78 39.47
C ALA A 245 38.96 10.89 40.84
N HIS A 246 39.50 10.26 41.89
CA HIS A 246 39.09 10.42 43.31
C HIS A 246 39.96 11.47 44.02
N THR A 247 39.44 12.20 45.02
CA THR A 247 39.83 12.12 46.46
C THR A 247 39.16 13.20 47.35
N ASN A 248 39.31 13.04 48.68
CA ASN A 248 38.74 13.81 49.81
C ASN A 248 39.96 14.36 50.64
N PRO A 249 39.89 14.93 51.88
CA PRO A 249 38.78 15.44 52.72
C PRO A 249 39.05 16.77 53.50
N SER A 250 38.07 17.28 54.27
CA SER A 250 38.15 17.79 55.69
C SER A 250 36.96 18.72 56.05
N LYS A 251 36.05 18.32 56.96
CA LYS A 251 36.00 18.44 58.46
C LYS A 251 35.39 19.74 59.03
N THR A 252 34.18 19.66 59.59
CA THR A 252 33.80 20.13 60.95
C THR A 252 32.38 19.64 61.36
N LEU A 253 31.99 19.84 62.63
CA LEU A 253 30.78 19.33 63.34
C LEU A 253 30.16 20.50 64.17
N PRO A 254 28.92 20.46 64.74
CA PRO A 254 28.27 19.28 65.37
C PRO A 254 26.72 19.06 65.25
N ILE A 255 26.34 17.86 65.72
CA ILE A 255 25.06 17.25 66.17
C ILE A 255 24.08 18.15 67.00
N PRO A 256 22.77 17.81 67.24
CA PRO A 256 22.28 16.46 67.66
C PRO A 256 20.84 15.94 67.35
N PHE A 257 20.64 14.62 67.60
CA PHE A 257 19.38 13.84 67.86
C PHE A 257 18.31 13.68 66.73
N SER A 258 17.56 12.56 66.59
CA SER A 258 17.54 11.23 67.27
C SER A 258 16.76 10.14 66.47
N ALA A 259 17.19 8.86 66.56
CA ALA A 259 16.44 7.57 66.68
C ALA A 259 15.11 7.28 65.89
N SER A 260 14.64 6.02 65.69
CA SER A 260 15.25 4.67 65.55
C SER A 260 14.18 3.64 65.06
N LEU A 261 14.61 2.40 64.86
CA LEU A 261 13.97 1.17 64.33
C LEU A 261 12.61 0.67 64.91
N HIS A 262 11.87 -0.10 64.06
CA HIS A 262 11.33 -1.48 64.29
C HIS A 262 9.82 -1.82 64.59
N PHE A 263 9.32 -2.76 63.76
CA PHE A 263 8.56 -4.02 64.05
C PHE A 263 7.03 -4.13 64.41
N THR A 264 6.36 -4.99 63.62
CA THR A 264 5.30 -6.01 63.91
C THR A 264 3.79 -5.73 64.17
N HIS A 265 2.97 -6.51 63.44
CA HIS A 265 1.68 -7.19 63.74
C HIS A 265 0.71 -6.69 64.84
N PHE A 266 -0.60 -6.64 64.51
CA PHE A 266 -1.54 -7.74 64.87
C PHE A 266 -2.87 -7.76 64.05
N LEU A 267 -3.74 -8.75 64.32
CA LEU A 267 -5.03 -9.04 63.68
C LEU A 267 -6.20 -9.10 64.69
N CYS A 268 -7.40 -8.65 64.30
CA CYS A 268 -8.75 -9.17 64.67
C CYS A 268 -9.82 -8.33 63.94
N SER A 269 -10.95 -8.79 63.36
CA SER A 269 -11.73 -10.06 63.35
C SER A 269 -12.82 -10.24 64.43
N LEU A 270 -14.09 -10.23 63.97
CA LEU A 270 -15.37 -10.69 64.57
C LEU A 270 -16.48 -10.26 63.57
N SER A 271 -17.35 -11.06 62.94
CA SER A 271 -17.82 -12.46 63.05
C SER A 271 -19.03 -12.70 63.97
N LEU A 272 -20.13 -13.22 63.37
CA LEU A 272 -21.29 -14.00 63.87
C LEU A 272 -22.30 -14.07 62.68
N THR A 273 -22.45 -15.15 61.89
CA THR A 273 -23.31 -16.36 62.07
C THR A 273 -24.85 -16.08 62.11
N ASN A 274 -25.77 -16.93 61.63
CA ASN A 274 -25.70 -18.38 61.39
C ASN A 274 -26.78 -18.98 60.42
N MET A 275 -26.50 -20.20 59.88
CA MET A 275 -27.39 -21.33 59.49
C MET A 275 -28.51 -21.30 58.39
N HIS A 276 -28.38 -22.27 57.44
CA HIS A 276 -29.42 -23.17 56.83
C HIS A 276 -30.60 -22.59 55.97
N ARG A 277 -31.19 -23.27 54.96
CA ARG A 277 -31.30 -24.72 54.59
C ARG A 277 -31.76 -24.96 53.11
N LEU A 278 -31.32 -26.07 52.50
CA LEU A 278 -31.97 -26.93 51.45
C LEU A 278 -32.90 -26.39 50.32
N SER A 279 -32.48 -26.57 49.05
CA SER A 279 -33.19 -27.31 47.93
C SER A 279 -32.50 -26.95 46.58
N THR A 280 -32.00 -27.81 45.67
CA THR A 280 -32.33 -29.13 45.07
C THR A 280 -33.26 -29.12 43.84
N ARG A 281 -32.80 -29.79 42.75
CA ARG A 281 -33.44 -30.06 41.42
C ARG A 281 -33.64 -28.84 40.50
N SER A 282 -33.57 -28.93 39.17
CA SER A 282 -33.26 -30.03 38.21
C SER A 282 -32.59 -29.47 36.93
N SER A 283 -31.80 -30.13 36.07
CA SER A 283 -31.45 -31.55 35.77
C SER A 283 -32.42 -32.41 34.93
N SER A 284 -32.34 -32.34 33.58
CA SER A 284 -32.74 -33.38 32.58
C SER A 284 -32.39 -32.91 31.14
N VAL A 285 -31.65 -33.64 30.28
CA VAL A 285 -32.08 -34.75 29.36
C VAL A 285 -33.02 -34.24 28.23
N SER A 286 -32.89 -34.56 26.92
CA SER A 286 -31.89 -35.28 26.08
C SER A 286 -32.11 -34.89 24.59
N ALA A 287 -31.14 -34.94 23.66
CA ALA A 287 -30.61 -36.09 22.89
C ALA A 287 -31.62 -36.87 22.00
N LEU A 288 -31.16 -37.31 20.81
CA LEU A 288 -31.88 -38.02 19.71
C LEU A 288 -32.87 -37.12 18.93
N LEU A 289 -33.03 -37.24 17.60
CA LEU A 289 -32.88 -38.42 16.74
C LEU A 289 -31.89 -38.26 15.56
N ARG A 290 -31.22 -39.36 15.20
CA ARG A 290 -30.67 -39.64 13.86
C ARG A 290 -31.26 -40.95 13.34
N TYR A 291 -31.96 -40.90 12.21
CA TYR A 291 -32.36 -42.01 11.34
C TYR A 291 -32.58 -41.41 9.93
N GLY A 292 -32.35 -42.12 8.82
CA GLY A 292 -31.73 -43.43 8.68
C GLY A 292 -32.16 -44.15 7.40
N ALA A 293 -31.18 -44.52 6.57
CA ALA A 293 -31.25 -45.51 5.47
C ALA A 293 -32.21 -45.28 4.27
N ALA A 294 -31.55 -45.14 3.12
CA ALA A 294 -31.98 -45.36 1.74
C ALA A 294 -32.79 -46.65 1.44
N LEU A 295 -33.49 -46.66 0.28
CA LEU A 295 -33.71 -47.75 -0.72
C LEU A 295 -34.74 -47.22 -1.78
N ARG A 296 -34.90 -47.77 -3.00
CA ARG A 296 -33.98 -48.05 -4.13
C ARG A 296 -34.81 -48.37 -5.40
N ARG A 297 -34.28 -48.12 -6.60
CA ARG A 297 -34.68 -48.70 -7.92
C ARG A 297 -36.01 -48.24 -8.57
N ASP A 298 -36.23 -48.33 -9.89
CA ASP A 298 -35.38 -48.39 -11.12
C ASP A 298 -36.28 -48.12 -12.37
N VAL A 299 -35.70 -48.16 -13.59
CA VAL A 299 -36.35 -48.31 -14.93
C VAL A 299 -36.98 -47.01 -15.54
N ALA A 300 -36.62 -46.53 -16.75
CA ALA A 300 -35.55 -46.89 -17.70
C ALA A 300 -35.23 -45.74 -18.69
N ALA A 301 -34.12 -45.87 -19.43
CA ALA A 301 -33.75 -45.11 -20.65
C ALA A 301 -33.53 -46.10 -21.83
N PRO A 302 -33.55 -45.66 -23.11
CA PRO A 302 -32.34 -45.20 -23.85
C PRO A 302 -32.55 -43.84 -24.57
N LEU A 303 -31.55 -43.04 -25.01
CA LEU A 303 -30.55 -43.18 -26.13
C LEU A 303 -31.19 -43.39 -27.53
N SER A 304 -30.78 -42.74 -28.64
CA SER A 304 -29.87 -41.58 -28.88
C SER A 304 -29.95 -41.03 -30.34
N SER A 305 -29.31 -39.89 -30.61
CA SER A 305 -28.59 -39.52 -31.86
C SER A 305 -29.28 -39.46 -33.27
N SER A 306 -29.70 -38.24 -33.66
CA SER A 306 -29.28 -37.45 -34.87
C SER A 306 -29.49 -37.90 -36.36
N HIS A 307 -29.72 -36.88 -37.22
CA HIS A 307 -29.65 -36.82 -38.72
C HIS A 307 -30.82 -37.44 -39.53
N LEU A 308 -31.23 -36.95 -40.73
CA LEU A 308 -31.18 -35.61 -41.40
C LEU A 308 -32.16 -35.63 -42.63
N GLN A 309 -32.26 -34.53 -43.42
CA GLN A 309 -33.01 -34.38 -44.71
C GLN A 309 -34.57 -34.26 -44.58
N THR A 310 -35.33 -33.56 -45.44
CA THR A 310 -35.05 -32.76 -46.68
C THR A 310 -36.06 -31.60 -46.91
N VAL A 311 -35.70 -30.66 -47.79
CA VAL A 311 -36.48 -29.71 -48.66
C VAL A 311 -38.03 -29.85 -48.71
N GLY A 312 -38.85 -28.79 -48.81
CA GLY A 312 -38.59 -27.33 -48.85
C GLY A 312 -39.78 -26.48 -49.39
N GLU A 313 -39.51 -25.18 -49.62
CA GLU A 313 -40.18 -24.20 -50.52
C GLU A 313 -41.68 -23.75 -50.36
N ASP A 314 -41.82 -22.49 -49.88
CA ASP A 314 -42.46 -21.32 -50.55
C ASP A 314 -43.96 -20.89 -50.39
N GLU A 315 -44.15 -19.60 -50.71
CA GLU A 315 -45.33 -18.78 -51.11
C GLU A 315 -46.57 -18.51 -50.22
N THR A 316 -46.57 -17.28 -49.68
CA THR A 316 -47.59 -16.20 -49.74
C THR A 316 -49.12 -16.36 -49.44
N LYS A 317 -49.57 -15.49 -48.51
CA LYS A 317 -50.71 -14.54 -48.57
C LYS A 317 -52.18 -14.98 -48.89
N ALA A 318 -52.96 -15.01 -47.80
CA ALA A 318 -54.09 -14.09 -47.52
C ALA A 318 -55.48 -14.26 -48.22
N ARG A 319 -56.40 -13.33 -47.86
CA ARG A 319 -57.89 -13.26 -48.06
C ARG A 319 -58.68 -13.93 -46.93
N TRP A 320 -59.78 -13.38 -46.40
CA TRP A 320 -60.62 -12.18 -46.70
C TRP A 320 -61.30 -11.68 -45.38
N PHE A 321 -62.19 -10.68 -45.25
CA PHE A 321 -62.95 -9.80 -46.17
C PHE A 321 -63.42 -8.50 -45.45
N SER A 322 -63.37 -7.33 -46.11
CA SER A 322 -64.19 -6.10 -45.84
C SER A 322 -64.04 -5.38 -44.47
N VAL A 323 -64.33 -4.08 -44.29
CA VAL A 323 -65.17 -3.10 -45.04
C VAL A 323 -64.45 -1.74 -45.21
N LEU A 324 -64.41 -1.22 -46.47
CA LEU A 324 -64.43 0.17 -46.99
C LEU A 324 -63.88 1.37 -46.14
N SER A 325 -63.33 2.48 -46.69
CA SER A 325 -62.53 2.94 -47.87
C SER A 325 -62.55 4.51 -47.83
N LEU A 326 -61.92 5.39 -48.62
CA LEU A 326 -61.19 5.50 -49.91
C LEU A 326 -60.07 6.59 -49.73
N GLU A 327 -59.06 6.86 -50.57
CA GLU A 327 -58.37 6.18 -51.68
C GLU A 327 -56.96 6.80 -51.92
N LYS A 328 -56.06 6.03 -52.57
CA LYS A 328 -55.05 6.35 -53.63
C LYS A 328 -54.53 7.83 -53.80
N CYS A 329 -53.28 8.11 -54.18
CA CYS A 329 -52.52 7.40 -55.24
C CYS A 329 -50.99 7.65 -55.29
N SER A 330 -50.27 6.63 -55.79
CA SER A 330 -49.04 6.61 -56.63
C SER A 330 -47.88 7.64 -56.50
N THR A 331 -46.72 7.10 -56.12
CA THR A 331 -45.42 7.11 -56.84
C THR A 331 -45.08 8.23 -57.85
N ILE A 332 -43.97 8.95 -57.62
CA ILE A 332 -43.05 9.47 -58.66
C ILE A 332 -41.62 9.60 -58.08
N LYS A 333 -40.60 9.75 -58.94
CA LYS A 333 -39.16 9.77 -58.57
C LYS A 333 -38.66 11.17 -58.17
N SER A 334 -37.47 11.18 -57.56
CA SER A 334 -36.40 12.21 -57.60
C SER A 334 -36.30 13.32 -56.53
N SER A 335 -35.03 13.59 -56.19
CA SER A 335 -34.43 14.82 -55.60
C SER A 335 -34.93 15.40 -54.27
N ASN A 336 -33.96 15.55 -53.34
CA ASN A 336 -33.80 16.62 -52.33
C ASN A 336 -34.96 16.95 -51.37
N ARG A 337 -34.78 16.61 -50.08
CA ARG A 337 -34.44 17.62 -49.04
C ARG A 337 -34.14 17.02 -47.65
N ASP A 338 -33.26 17.73 -46.94
CA ASP A 338 -33.25 18.06 -45.50
C ASP A 338 -33.61 16.97 -44.46
N LEU A 339 -32.59 16.43 -43.79
CA LEU A 339 -32.73 15.59 -42.59
C LEU A 339 -32.54 16.42 -41.30
N PHE A 340 -33.62 17.09 -40.91
CA PHE A 340 -34.01 17.58 -39.58
C PHE A 340 -32.94 17.72 -38.46
N LEU A 341 -32.76 18.96 -38.01
CA LEU A 341 -32.46 19.25 -36.59
C LEU A 341 -33.69 18.91 -35.73
N GLY A 342 -33.50 18.10 -34.69
CA GLY A 342 -34.46 17.99 -33.59
C GLY A 342 -34.42 19.21 -32.68
N ARG A 343 -35.16 20.28 -33.01
CA ARG A 343 -35.37 21.40 -32.07
C ARG A 343 -36.32 21.01 -30.94
N ARG A 344 -36.21 21.72 -29.82
CA ARG A 344 -36.98 21.51 -28.59
C ARG A 344 -38.46 21.84 -28.82
N TYR A 345 -39.36 21.17 -28.10
CA TYR A 345 -40.72 21.66 -27.90
C TYR A 345 -40.68 22.97 -27.11
N GLU A 346 -41.52 23.91 -27.51
CA GLU A 346 -41.67 25.23 -26.90
C GLU A 346 -43.15 25.37 -26.50
N SER A 347 -43.43 25.52 -25.21
CA SER A 347 -44.78 25.39 -24.66
C SER A 347 -45.48 26.74 -24.57
N THR A 348 -46.56 26.92 -25.34
CA THR A 348 -47.46 28.07 -25.21
C THR A 348 -48.28 27.98 -23.93
N ALA A 349 -47.87 28.73 -22.91
CA ALA A 349 -48.66 28.93 -21.68
C ALA A 349 -49.69 30.06 -21.90
N THR A 350 -50.93 29.83 -21.49
CA THR A 350 -51.99 30.85 -21.40
C THR A 350 -52.07 31.39 -19.97
N GLU A 351 -52.31 32.69 -19.82
CA GLU A 351 -52.27 33.38 -18.53
C GLU A 351 -53.51 33.13 -17.66
N SER A 352 -53.33 33.00 -16.34
CA SER A 352 -54.29 33.55 -15.36
C SER A 352 -53.69 33.71 -13.95
N SER A 353 -53.99 34.86 -13.34
CA SER A 353 -54.00 35.13 -11.88
C SER A 353 -52.86 34.58 -10.99
N ALA A 354 -51.79 35.37 -10.92
CA ALA A 354 -51.02 35.72 -9.72
C ALA A 354 -51.15 34.86 -8.44
N SER A 355 -50.04 34.22 -8.06
CA SER A 355 -49.54 34.26 -6.68
C SER A 355 -48.08 34.73 -6.70
N SER A 356 -47.69 35.61 -5.79
CA SER A 356 -46.39 36.29 -5.84
C SER A 356 -45.30 35.45 -5.18
N SER A 357 -44.68 34.55 -5.95
CA SER A 357 -43.35 34.04 -5.60
C SER A 357 -42.35 35.21 -5.56
N PRO A 358 -41.43 35.29 -4.58
CA PRO A 358 -40.41 36.33 -4.55
C PRO A 358 -39.51 36.23 -5.79
N SER A 359 -39.12 37.37 -6.34
CA SER A 359 -38.25 37.45 -7.52
C SER A 359 -36.88 36.84 -7.23
N ALA A 360 -36.60 35.69 -7.84
CA ALA A 360 -35.32 35.00 -7.68
C ALA A 360 -34.20 35.73 -8.45
N GLU A 361 -33.47 36.58 -7.74
CA GLU A 361 -32.29 37.28 -8.28
C GLU A 361 -31.16 36.30 -8.57
N ARG A 362 -30.63 36.34 -9.79
CA ARG A 362 -29.55 35.46 -10.24
C ARG A 362 -28.24 36.25 -10.34
N TYR A 363 -27.34 35.97 -9.42
CA TYR A 363 -25.96 36.46 -9.43
C TYR A 363 -25.03 35.47 -10.13
N GLU A 364 -23.95 35.98 -10.73
CA GLU A 364 -22.84 35.15 -11.21
C GLU A 364 -21.80 34.96 -10.09
N TYR A 365 -21.07 33.85 -10.13
CA TYR A 365 -20.03 33.57 -9.13
C TYR A 365 -18.83 34.50 -9.32
N GLN A 366 -18.63 35.40 -8.35
CA GLN A 366 -17.43 36.24 -8.29
C GLN A 366 -16.28 35.50 -7.57
N ALA A 367 -15.05 35.83 -7.94
CA ALA A 367 -13.83 35.27 -7.34
C ALA A 367 -12.85 36.39 -6.98
N GLU A 368 -12.26 36.30 -5.79
CA GLU A 368 -11.25 37.24 -5.29
C GLU A 368 -9.89 36.92 -5.96
N VAL A 369 -9.49 37.74 -6.94
CA VAL A 369 -8.32 37.47 -7.81
C VAL A 369 -7.00 37.36 -7.04
N SER A 370 -6.77 38.28 -6.09
CA SER A 370 -5.59 38.25 -5.19
C SER A 370 -5.48 36.93 -4.44
N ARG A 371 -6.57 36.53 -3.78
CA ARG A 371 -6.63 35.28 -2.99
C ARG A 371 -6.57 34.01 -3.85
N LEU A 372 -7.02 34.08 -5.10
CA LEU A 372 -6.86 33.00 -6.07
C LEU A 372 -5.41 32.86 -6.54
N MET A 373 -4.69 33.98 -6.74
CA MET A 373 -3.25 33.98 -7.02
C MET A 373 -2.47 33.42 -5.82
N ASP A 374 -2.78 33.85 -4.59
CA ASP A 374 -2.19 33.30 -3.36
C ASP A 374 -2.38 31.78 -3.25
N LEU A 375 -3.53 31.25 -3.65
CA LEU A 375 -3.81 29.81 -3.63
C LEU A 375 -3.00 29.08 -4.72
N ILE A 376 -2.93 29.63 -5.93
CA ILE A 376 -2.13 29.08 -7.04
C ILE A 376 -0.63 29.07 -6.70
N VAL A 377 -0.11 30.11 -6.04
CA VAL A 377 1.30 30.22 -5.66
C VAL A 377 1.61 29.39 -4.41
N ASN A 378 0.81 29.47 -3.35
CA ASN A 378 1.18 28.92 -2.03
C ASN A 378 0.52 27.57 -1.68
N SER A 379 -0.43 27.07 -2.49
CA SER A 379 -1.18 25.84 -2.17
C SER A 379 -1.33 24.84 -3.32
N LEU A 380 -1.03 25.22 -4.56
CA LEU A 380 -1.23 24.35 -5.73
C LEU A 380 -0.04 23.41 -6.02
N TYR A 381 1.20 23.86 -5.77
CA TYR A 381 2.41 23.13 -6.11
C TYR A 381 3.21 22.74 -4.85
N SER A 382 3.71 21.51 -4.80
CA SER A 382 4.50 21.02 -3.67
C SER A 382 5.98 21.40 -3.79
N ASN A 383 6.52 21.44 -5.02
CA ASN A 383 7.90 21.83 -5.29
C ASN A 383 7.97 23.11 -6.14
N LYS A 384 8.69 24.14 -5.66
CA LYS A 384 8.94 25.38 -6.42
C LYS A 384 9.57 25.14 -7.79
N GLU A 385 10.38 24.09 -7.93
CA GLU A 385 11.12 23.74 -9.15
C GLU A 385 10.22 23.50 -10.38
N VAL A 386 8.93 23.22 -10.16
CA VAL A 386 7.90 23.06 -11.20
C VAL A 386 7.74 24.30 -12.09
N PHE A 387 8.11 25.50 -11.64
CA PHE A 387 8.01 26.72 -12.45
C PHE A 387 8.68 26.54 -13.83
N LEU A 388 9.88 25.95 -13.88
CA LEU A 388 10.61 25.79 -15.14
C LEU A 388 9.95 24.75 -16.05
N ARG A 389 9.32 23.71 -15.49
CA ARG A 389 8.55 22.69 -16.23
C ARG A 389 7.35 23.31 -16.94
N GLU A 390 6.52 24.07 -16.23
CA GLU A 390 5.32 24.67 -16.85
C GLU A 390 5.70 25.74 -17.89
N LEU A 391 6.76 26.53 -17.65
CA LEU A 391 7.20 27.56 -18.58
C LEU A 391 7.82 26.98 -19.87
N ILE A 392 8.65 25.93 -19.77
CA ILE A 392 9.14 25.20 -20.96
C ILE A 392 7.98 24.49 -21.68
N SER A 393 6.99 23.97 -20.94
CA SER A 393 5.78 23.37 -21.55
C SER A 393 4.97 24.40 -22.35
N ASN A 394 4.83 25.64 -21.84
CA ASN A 394 4.16 26.73 -22.55
C ASN A 394 4.92 27.16 -23.82
N ALA A 395 6.26 27.19 -23.77
CA ALA A 395 7.11 27.46 -24.93
C ALA A 395 6.99 26.34 -25.99
N SER A 396 7.00 25.06 -25.58
CA SER A 396 6.76 23.93 -26.48
C SER A 396 5.36 23.99 -27.11
N ASP A 397 4.33 24.35 -26.34
CA ASP A 397 2.97 24.59 -26.84
C ASP A 397 2.93 25.73 -27.88
N ALA A 398 3.75 26.78 -27.73
CA ALA A 398 3.84 27.90 -28.67
C ALA A 398 4.57 27.55 -29.97
N LEU A 399 5.60 26.70 -29.88
CA LEU A 399 6.34 26.15 -31.02
C LEU A 399 5.49 25.13 -31.80
N ASP A 400 4.79 24.22 -31.14
CA ASP A 400 3.89 23.25 -31.82
C ASP A 400 2.67 23.95 -32.46
N LYS A 401 2.13 25.03 -31.86
CA LYS A 401 1.10 25.86 -32.53
C LYS A 401 1.62 26.50 -33.81
N LEU A 402 2.81 27.11 -33.77
CA LEU A 402 3.42 27.69 -34.97
C LEU A 402 3.68 26.62 -36.03
N ARG A 403 4.21 25.46 -35.61
CA ARG A 403 4.46 24.32 -36.50
C ARG A 403 3.18 23.83 -37.17
N PHE A 404 2.09 23.65 -36.43
CA PHE A 404 0.80 23.27 -37.00
C PHE A 404 0.28 24.34 -37.97
N LEU A 405 0.25 25.60 -37.54
CA LEU A 405 -0.23 26.70 -38.37
C LEU A 405 0.64 26.88 -39.63
N SER A 406 1.94 26.61 -39.61
CA SER A 406 2.81 26.73 -40.79
C SER A 406 2.44 25.78 -41.94
N VAL A 407 1.68 24.71 -41.67
CA VAL A 407 1.13 23.80 -42.70
C VAL A 407 -0.04 24.42 -43.47
N THR A 408 -0.81 25.30 -42.83
CA THR A 408 -2.01 25.95 -43.39
C THR A 408 -1.79 27.41 -43.78
N GLU A 409 -0.89 28.09 -43.07
CA GLU A 409 -0.47 29.48 -43.25
C GLU A 409 1.08 29.54 -43.35
N PRO A 410 1.71 29.10 -44.47
CA PRO A 410 3.18 29.10 -44.60
C PRO A 410 3.82 30.49 -44.46
N GLU A 411 3.04 31.55 -44.66
CA GLU A 411 3.46 32.93 -44.51
C GLU A 411 3.89 33.31 -43.08
N LEU A 412 3.51 32.53 -42.05
CA LEU A 412 3.94 32.74 -40.66
C LEU A 412 5.41 32.35 -40.42
N MET A 413 6.08 31.74 -41.39
CA MET A 413 7.48 31.29 -41.30
C MET A 413 8.49 32.25 -41.96
N LYS A 414 8.04 33.38 -42.53
CA LYS A 414 8.87 34.31 -43.32
C LYS A 414 10.13 34.82 -42.61
N ASP A 415 10.11 34.93 -41.29
CA ASP A 415 11.20 35.52 -40.49
C ASP A 415 12.43 34.59 -40.33
N ALA A 416 12.38 33.36 -40.87
CA ALA A 416 13.48 32.39 -40.90
C ALA A 416 14.12 32.02 -39.54
N VAL A 417 13.46 32.29 -38.42
CA VAL A 417 13.91 31.91 -37.08
C VAL A 417 13.65 30.42 -36.82
N ASP A 418 14.69 29.69 -36.43
CA ASP A 418 14.66 28.29 -35.98
C ASP A 418 13.65 28.04 -34.85
N PHE A 419 13.18 26.80 -34.70
CA PHE A 419 12.31 26.38 -33.59
C PHE A 419 13.16 25.99 -32.37
N ASP A 420 13.38 26.90 -31.42
CA ASP A 420 14.14 26.62 -30.20
C ASP A 420 13.60 27.34 -28.94
N ILE A 421 14.14 26.90 -27.80
CA ILE A 421 13.91 27.49 -26.48
C ILE A 421 15.29 27.82 -25.88
N ARG A 422 15.50 29.06 -25.45
CA ARG A 422 16.79 29.53 -24.90
C ARG A 422 16.62 30.05 -23.48
N ILE A 423 17.42 29.54 -22.54
CA ILE A 423 17.33 29.89 -21.12
C ILE A 423 18.65 30.48 -20.64
N GLN A 424 18.62 31.78 -20.34
CA GLN A 424 19.73 32.53 -19.74
C GLN A 424 19.46 32.78 -18.26
N ALA A 425 20.48 32.65 -17.42
CA ALA A 425 20.40 32.95 -16.00
C ALA A 425 21.50 33.94 -15.60
N ASP A 426 21.08 35.03 -14.96
CA ASP A 426 21.95 36.04 -14.35
C ASP A 426 21.91 35.85 -12.83
N LYS A 427 23.00 35.29 -12.32
CA LYS A 427 23.18 34.93 -10.90
C LYS A 427 23.25 36.14 -9.98
N ASP A 428 23.81 37.25 -10.46
CA ASP A 428 24.15 38.41 -9.63
C ASP A 428 22.92 39.30 -9.46
N ASN A 429 22.27 39.66 -10.56
CA ASN A 429 20.99 40.35 -10.53
C ASN A 429 19.86 39.43 -10.03
N GLY A 430 19.97 38.12 -10.22
CA GLY A 430 18.96 37.13 -9.83
C GLY A 430 17.81 37.11 -10.83
N ILE A 431 18.13 37.04 -12.12
CA ILE A 431 17.18 37.09 -13.22
C ILE A 431 17.26 35.78 -14.01
N ILE A 432 16.12 35.25 -14.43
CA ILE A 432 16.06 34.17 -15.43
C ILE A 432 15.30 34.70 -16.64
N THR A 433 15.89 34.59 -17.83
CA THR A 433 15.22 34.93 -19.10
C THR A 433 15.04 33.66 -19.93
N ILE A 434 13.79 33.33 -20.23
CA ILE A 434 13.39 32.23 -21.11
C ILE A 434 12.89 32.87 -22.41
N THR A 435 13.46 32.50 -23.56
CA THR A 435 12.99 32.95 -24.87
C THR A 435 12.53 31.75 -25.69
N ASP A 436 11.32 31.81 -26.25
CA ASP A 436 10.82 30.87 -27.25
C ASP A 436 10.63 31.57 -28.59
N THR A 437 10.82 30.83 -29.69
CA THR A 437 10.65 31.34 -31.06
C THR A 437 9.29 30.96 -31.67
N GLY A 438 8.29 30.65 -30.84
CA GLY A 438 6.97 30.15 -31.24
C GLY A 438 6.05 31.22 -31.85
N ILE A 439 4.73 30.97 -31.80
CA ILE A 439 3.72 31.84 -32.42
C ILE A 439 3.56 33.23 -31.76
N GLY A 440 4.14 33.44 -30.58
CA GLY A 440 3.95 34.66 -29.78
C GLY A 440 2.49 34.87 -29.36
N MET A 441 2.15 36.10 -28.93
CA MET A 441 0.78 36.48 -28.57
C MET A 441 0.46 37.89 -29.09
N THR A 442 -0.79 38.14 -29.45
CA THR A 442 -1.30 39.49 -29.72
C THR A 442 -1.70 40.21 -28.42
N ARG A 443 -1.91 41.54 -28.50
CA ARG A 443 -2.38 42.35 -27.36
C ARG A 443 -3.67 41.80 -26.73
N GLN A 444 -4.60 41.28 -27.55
CA GLN A 444 -5.83 40.71 -27.03
C GLN A 444 -5.59 39.35 -26.35
N GLU A 445 -4.72 38.50 -26.92
CA GLU A 445 -4.38 37.20 -26.31
C GLU A 445 -3.65 37.34 -24.97
N LEU A 446 -2.85 38.41 -24.79
CA LEU A 446 -2.27 38.75 -23.48
C LEU A 446 -3.36 38.99 -22.43
N VAL A 447 -4.38 39.79 -22.74
CA VAL A 447 -5.54 40.02 -21.84
C VAL A 447 -6.34 38.74 -21.63
N ASP A 448 -6.68 38.04 -22.72
CA ASP A 448 -7.49 36.83 -22.72
C ASP A 448 -6.83 35.64 -22.02
N CYS A 449 -5.50 35.52 -21.98
CA CYS A 449 -4.81 34.31 -21.50
C CYS A 449 -3.86 34.53 -20.33
N LEU A 450 -3.21 35.69 -20.23
CA LEU A 450 -2.34 36.05 -19.08
C LEU A 450 -3.04 37.02 -18.11
N GLY A 451 -4.07 37.73 -18.56
CA GLY A 451 -4.95 38.54 -17.70
C GLY A 451 -6.15 37.80 -17.11
N THR A 452 -6.45 36.58 -17.60
CA THR A 452 -7.62 35.79 -17.18
C THR A 452 -7.16 34.45 -16.59
N ILE A 453 -7.32 34.27 -15.27
CA ILE A 453 -6.94 33.02 -14.58
C ILE A 453 -7.83 31.86 -15.08
N ALA A 454 -7.22 30.68 -15.23
CA ALA A 454 -7.85 29.45 -15.73
C ALA A 454 -8.31 29.48 -17.21
N GLN A 455 -7.93 30.48 -18.00
CA GLN A 455 -8.24 30.55 -19.43
C GLN A 455 -7.01 30.18 -20.30
N SER A 456 -6.96 28.93 -20.78
CA SER A 456 -5.88 28.49 -21.68
C SER A 456 -6.16 28.80 -23.15
N GLY A 457 -5.26 29.60 -23.77
CA GLY A 457 -5.20 29.75 -25.23
C GLY A 457 -4.89 28.45 -25.97
N THR A 458 -4.11 27.53 -25.38
CA THR A 458 -3.92 26.17 -25.93
C THR A 458 -5.22 25.39 -25.94
N ALA A 459 -6.07 25.50 -24.91
CA ALA A 459 -7.37 24.83 -24.87
C ALA A 459 -8.35 25.43 -25.89
N LYS A 460 -8.36 26.76 -26.09
CA LYS A 460 -9.10 27.42 -27.18
C LYS A 460 -8.67 26.88 -28.56
N PHE A 461 -7.36 26.77 -28.80
CA PHE A 461 -6.80 26.23 -30.05
C PHE A 461 -7.15 24.74 -30.26
N LEU A 462 -6.95 23.89 -29.25
CA LEU A 462 -7.34 22.47 -29.29
C LEU A 462 -8.83 22.25 -29.54
N LYS A 463 -9.70 23.18 -29.12
CA LYS A 463 -11.13 23.13 -29.46
C LYS A 463 -11.35 23.50 -30.92
N ALA A 464 -10.77 24.60 -31.40
CA ALA A 464 -10.87 25.02 -32.79
C ALA A 464 -10.41 23.90 -33.76
N LEU A 465 -9.30 23.23 -33.44
CA LEU A 465 -8.79 22.08 -34.23
C LEU A 465 -9.73 20.87 -34.26
N LYS A 466 -10.57 20.66 -33.22
CA LYS A 466 -11.57 19.59 -33.18
C LYS A 466 -12.85 19.96 -33.91
N ASP A 467 -13.19 21.25 -33.93
CA ASP A 467 -14.35 21.77 -34.65
C ASP A 467 -14.06 21.87 -36.17
N SER A 468 -12.80 22.11 -36.59
CA SER A 468 -12.33 21.94 -37.96
C SER A 468 -12.04 20.47 -38.30
N LYS A 469 -12.90 19.82 -39.08
CA LYS A 469 -12.81 18.38 -39.36
C LYS A 469 -11.56 17.89 -40.12
N ASP A 470 -10.80 18.80 -40.73
CA ASP A 470 -9.66 18.48 -41.61
C ASP A 470 -8.32 18.57 -40.88
N SER A 471 -8.03 17.65 -39.95
CA SER A 471 -6.66 17.27 -39.55
C SER A 471 -6.60 16.07 -38.60
N GLY A 472 -6.10 14.93 -39.08
CA GLY A 472 -5.70 13.79 -38.24
C GLY A 472 -4.32 13.96 -37.62
N GLY A 473 -4.09 15.07 -36.90
CA GLY A 473 -2.77 15.42 -36.34
C GLY A 473 -2.55 14.93 -34.91
N ASP A 474 -1.31 14.52 -34.60
CA ASP A 474 -0.87 14.19 -33.24
C ASP A 474 -1.02 15.40 -32.31
N ASN A 475 -1.97 15.32 -31.38
CA ASN A 475 -2.28 16.41 -30.46
C ASN A 475 -1.27 16.48 -29.29
N ASN A 476 -0.02 16.84 -29.59
CA ASN A 476 1.08 16.89 -28.61
C ASN A 476 0.93 17.97 -27.52
N LEU A 477 -0.01 18.91 -27.67
CA LEU A 477 -0.19 20.07 -26.78
C LEU A 477 -0.55 19.70 -25.32
N ILE A 478 0.06 20.41 -24.37
CA ILE A 478 0.19 20.07 -22.93
C ILE A 478 -0.62 21.01 -22.01
N GLY A 479 -0.79 22.28 -22.38
CA GLY A 479 -1.30 23.35 -21.52
C GLY A 479 -2.83 23.44 -21.41
N GLN A 480 -3.51 22.54 -20.70
CA GLN A 480 -4.99 22.55 -20.64
C GLN A 480 -5.61 23.51 -19.59
N PHE A 481 -4.99 23.68 -18.42
CA PHE A 481 -5.64 24.30 -17.25
C PHE A 481 -5.65 25.84 -17.18
N GLY A 482 -4.81 26.55 -17.94
CA GLY A 482 -4.76 28.02 -17.91
C GLY A 482 -4.24 28.64 -16.60
N VAL A 483 -3.48 27.88 -15.80
CA VAL A 483 -2.84 28.38 -14.55
C VAL A 483 -1.31 28.22 -14.50
N GLY A 484 -0.71 27.40 -15.38
CA GLY A 484 0.71 27.04 -15.31
C GLY A 484 1.67 28.23 -15.48
N PHE A 485 1.27 29.31 -16.14
CA PHE A 485 2.04 30.55 -16.24
C PHE A 485 2.33 31.16 -14.85
N TYR A 486 1.32 31.22 -13.97
CA TYR A 486 1.45 31.85 -12.65
C TYR A 486 2.38 31.09 -11.69
N SER A 487 2.81 29.87 -12.05
CA SER A 487 3.90 29.17 -11.35
C SER A 487 5.22 29.95 -11.38
N ALA A 488 5.41 30.89 -12.32
CA ALA A 488 6.52 31.85 -12.30
C ALA A 488 6.62 32.60 -10.95
N PHE A 489 5.47 32.99 -10.37
CA PHE A 489 5.41 33.69 -9.09
C PHE A 489 5.69 32.80 -7.87
N LEU A 490 5.99 31.50 -8.04
CA LEU A 490 6.58 30.67 -6.97
C LEU A 490 7.93 31.24 -6.53
N VAL A 491 8.78 31.56 -7.52
CA VAL A 491 10.18 31.98 -7.34
C VAL A 491 10.44 33.45 -7.67
N SER A 492 9.50 34.13 -8.35
CA SER A 492 9.64 35.52 -8.80
C SER A 492 8.73 36.48 -8.04
N ASP A 493 9.24 37.69 -7.75
CA ASP A 493 8.42 38.80 -7.27
C ASP A 493 7.75 39.55 -8.43
N ARG A 494 8.48 39.72 -9.54
CA ARG A 494 8.02 40.40 -10.77
C ARG A 494 8.28 39.54 -12.00
N VAL A 495 7.36 39.58 -12.96
CA VAL A 495 7.40 38.84 -14.22
C VAL A 495 7.10 39.80 -15.37
N VAL A 496 7.96 39.79 -16.39
CA VAL A 496 7.82 40.60 -17.61
C VAL A 496 7.77 39.67 -18.83
N VAL A 497 6.83 39.91 -19.74
CA VAL A 497 6.56 39.08 -20.93
C VAL A 497 6.58 40.00 -22.15
N SER A 498 7.69 40.00 -22.89
CA SER A 498 7.80 40.68 -24.19
C SER A 498 7.44 39.71 -25.31
N THR A 499 6.46 40.02 -26.16
CA THR A 499 5.94 39.06 -27.15
C THR A 499 5.65 39.71 -28.51
N LYS A 500 5.95 38.97 -29.58
CA LYS A 500 5.80 39.37 -30.98
C LYS A 500 5.18 38.21 -31.76
N SER A 501 3.90 38.32 -32.08
CA SER A 501 3.21 37.39 -32.96
C SER A 501 3.34 37.83 -34.43
N PRO A 502 3.52 36.91 -35.41
CA PRO A 502 3.46 37.24 -36.83
C PRO A 502 2.05 37.71 -37.28
N LYS A 503 1.02 37.57 -36.42
CA LYS A 503 -0.33 38.11 -36.66
C LYS A 503 -0.52 39.54 -36.13
N SER A 504 0.56 40.24 -35.79
CA SER A 504 0.57 41.65 -35.32
C SER A 504 1.86 42.36 -35.75
N ASP A 505 1.75 43.54 -36.35
CA ASP A 505 2.93 44.35 -36.72
C ASP A 505 3.74 44.81 -35.49
N LYS A 506 3.05 45.05 -34.36
CA LYS A 506 3.60 45.57 -33.11
C LYS A 506 4.05 44.46 -32.15
N GLN A 507 5.11 44.73 -31.38
CA GLN A 507 5.52 43.97 -30.20
C GLN A 507 4.86 44.58 -28.95
N TYR A 508 4.48 43.74 -27.99
CA TYR A 508 3.88 44.17 -26.73
C TYR A 508 4.64 43.62 -25.53
N VAL A 509 4.62 44.36 -24.43
CA VAL A 509 5.12 43.93 -23.13
C VAL A 509 3.97 43.87 -22.14
N TRP A 510 3.82 42.73 -21.46
CA TRP A 510 2.99 42.56 -20.27
C TRP A 510 3.91 42.53 -19.04
N GLU A 511 3.50 43.17 -17.95
CA GLU A 511 4.25 43.19 -16.69
C GLU A 511 3.31 43.03 -15.49
N GLY A 512 3.71 42.20 -14.53
CA GLY A 512 2.93 41.90 -13.33
C GLY A 512 3.78 41.43 -12.16
N GLU A 513 3.23 41.60 -10.94
CA GLU A 513 3.91 41.32 -9.67
C GLU A 513 3.06 40.36 -8.82
N ALA A 514 3.72 39.52 -8.02
CA ALA A 514 3.09 38.41 -7.29
C ALA A 514 1.94 38.86 -6.36
N ASN A 515 2.02 40.08 -5.82
CA ASN A 515 1.08 40.63 -4.84
C ASN A 515 0.15 41.72 -5.42
N ALA A 516 0.19 41.97 -6.74
CA ALA A 516 -0.57 43.03 -7.38
C ALA A 516 -1.95 42.55 -7.86
N SER A 517 -2.98 43.36 -7.64
CA SER A 517 -4.34 43.11 -8.16
C SER A 517 -4.52 43.49 -9.64
N SER A 518 -3.45 43.88 -10.33
CA SER A 518 -3.46 44.41 -11.70
C SER A 518 -2.10 44.23 -12.37
N TYR A 519 -2.13 44.01 -13.68
CA TYR A 519 -0.96 43.98 -14.57
C TYR A 519 -1.00 45.16 -15.55
N THR A 520 0.12 45.50 -16.17
CA THR A 520 0.22 46.51 -17.24
C THR A 520 0.47 45.84 -18.60
N ILE A 521 -0.02 46.46 -19.68
CA ILE A 521 0.36 46.11 -21.06
C ILE A 521 0.70 47.40 -21.82
N TYR A 522 1.87 47.45 -22.42
CA TYR A 522 2.31 48.54 -23.29
C TYR A 522 2.92 48.01 -24.60
N GLU A 523 3.12 48.89 -25.57
CA GLU A 523 3.79 48.60 -26.85
C GLU A 523 5.30 48.78 -26.70
N GLU A 524 6.11 47.84 -27.16
CA GLU A 524 7.57 48.02 -27.16
C GLU A 524 7.98 48.89 -28.36
N THR A 525 8.70 49.96 -28.08
CA THR A 525 9.19 50.91 -29.09
C THR A 525 10.72 50.95 -29.17
N ASP A 526 11.42 50.26 -28.27
CA ASP A 526 12.88 50.19 -28.24
C ASP A 526 13.42 49.14 -29.25
N PRO A 527 14.20 49.55 -30.28
CA PRO A 527 14.77 48.63 -31.24
C PRO A 527 15.74 47.60 -30.63
N GLU A 528 16.40 47.91 -29.51
CA GLU A 528 17.33 46.97 -28.84
C GLU A 528 16.57 45.86 -28.08
N LYS A 529 15.29 46.10 -27.77
CA LYS A 529 14.40 45.12 -27.12
C LYS A 529 13.51 44.36 -28.10
N ALA A 530 13.59 44.67 -29.40
CA ALA A 530 12.85 43.96 -30.43
C ALA A 530 13.22 42.47 -30.46
N ILE A 531 12.22 41.60 -30.51
CA ILE A 531 12.36 40.17 -30.81
C ILE A 531 11.71 39.88 -32.17
N PRO A 532 12.29 38.99 -33.01
CA PRO A 532 11.77 38.75 -34.35
C PRO A 532 10.39 38.08 -34.32
N ARG A 533 10.23 37.07 -33.47
CA ARG A 533 9.03 36.24 -33.33
C ARG A 533 9.05 35.54 -31.97
N GLY A 534 7.88 35.19 -31.43
CA GLY A 534 7.75 34.39 -30.21
C GLY A 534 7.63 35.23 -28.94
N THR A 535 8.19 34.75 -27.83
CA THR A 535 8.08 35.40 -26.52
C THR A 535 9.38 35.34 -25.73
N ARG A 536 9.75 36.45 -25.10
CA ARG A 536 10.80 36.58 -24.09
C ARG A 536 10.16 36.82 -22.72
N LEU A 537 10.32 35.86 -21.83
CA LEU A 537 9.84 35.88 -20.44
C LEU A 537 11.03 36.17 -19.51
N THR A 538 10.98 37.28 -18.78
CA THR A 538 12.01 37.67 -17.82
C THR A 538 11.45 37.64 -16.39
N LEU A 539 12.09 36.81 -15.56
CA LEU A 539 11.72 36.50 -14.18
C LEU A 539 12.68 37.21 -13.22
N TYR A 540 12.16 38.09 -12.36
CA TYR A 540 12.93 38.75 -11.31
C TYR A 540 12.76 37.96 -10.00
N LEU A 541 13.80 37.24 -9.58
CA LEU A 541 13.69 36.27 -8.49
C LEU A 541 13.60 36.92 -7.10
N LYS A 542 12.81 36.27 -6.25
CA LYS A 542 12.76 36.53 -4.80
C LYS A 542 14.14 36.40 -4.19
N ARG A 543 14.41 37.18 -3.15
CA ARG A 543 15.72 37.19 -2.45
C ARG A 543 16.19 35.79 -2.04
N ASP A 544 15.29 34.99 -1.48
CA ASP A 544 15.58 33.64 -1.00
C ASP A 544 15.66 32.61 -2.15
N ASP A 545 15.02 32.89 -3.29
CA ASP A 545 15.00 32.04 -4.48
C ASP A 545 16.09 32.39 -5.50
N LYS A 546 16.94 33.41 -5.27
CA LYS A 546 18.06 33.76 -6.17
C LYS A 546 18.96 32.56 -6.52
N GLY A 547 19.04 31.54 -5.66
CA GLY A 547 19.70 30.26 -5.93
C GLY A 547 19.09 29.42 -7.07
N PHE A 548 18.03 29.89 -7.74
CA PHE A 548 17.55 29.35 -9.01
C PHE A 548 18.29 29.90 -10.23
N ALA A 549 18.85 31.12 -10.19
CA ALA A 549 19.60 31.72 -11.30
C ALA A 549 21.05 31.20 -11.43
N HIS A 550 21.32 29.97 -10.99
CA HIS A 550 22.64 29.33 -11.17
C HIS A 550 22.61 28.45 -12.44
N PRO A 551 23.49 28.67 -13.43
CA PRO A 551 23.44 27.97 -14.72
C PRO A 551 23.43 26.43 -14.61
N GLU A 552 24.23 25.86 -13.71
CA GLU A 552 24.25 24.43 -13.39
C GLU A 552 22.92 23.90 -12.83
N ARG A 553 22.18 24.74 -12.10
CA ARG A 553 20.88 24.37 -11.53
C ARG A 553 19.80 24.41 -12.60
N ILE A 554 19.79 25.45 -13.44
CA ILE A 554 18.92 25.49 -14.63
C ILE A 554 19.17 24.27 -15.51
N GLN A 555 20.43 23.93 -15.79
CA GLN A 555 20.75 22.77 -16.61
C GLN A 555 20.21 21.45 -16.02
N ARG A 556 20.38 21.25 -14.71
CA ARG A 556 19.80 20.09 -14.00
C ARG A 556 18.28 20.08 -14.01
N LEU A 557 17.62 21.24 -13.86
CA LEU A 557 16.16 21.33 -13.92
C LEU A 557 15.63 21.00 -15.32
N VAL A 558 16.28 21.48 -16.39
CA VAL A 558 15.94 21.09 -17.78
C VAL A 558 16.15 19.59 -17.99
N LYS A 559 17.31 19.04 -17.56
CA LYS A 559 17.62 17.60 -17.66
C LYS A 559 16.67 16.72 -16.81
N ASN A 560 16.08 17.25 -15.74
CA ASN A 560 15.10 16.52 -14.92
C ASN A 560 13.67 16.56 -15.47
N TYR A 561 13.20 17.74 -15.90
CA TYR A 561 11.77 17.95 -16.22
C TYR A 561 11.46 17.95 -17.73
N SER A 562 12.45 18.24 -18.58
CA SER A 562 12.25 18.61 -19.98
C SER A 562 13.20 17.91 -20.97
N GLN A 563 13.94 16.89 -20.54
CA GLN A 563 14.92 16.15 -21.37
C GLN A 563 14.35 15.59 -22.68
N PHE A 564 13.05 15.32 -22.75
CA PHE A 564 12.39 14.69 -23.91
C PHE A 564 11.37 15.59 -24.61
N VAL A 565 11.39 16.90 -24.32
CA VAL A 565 10.63 17.93 -25.05
C VAL A 565 11.09 17.97 -26.51
N SER A 566 10.13 18.09 -27.43
CA SER A 566 10.31 17.90 -28.88
C SER A 566 11.19 18.93 -29.60
N PHE A 567 11.60 20.00 -28.93
CA PHE A 567 12.32 21.14 -29.50
C PHE A 567 13.66 21.36 -28.77
N PRO A 568 14.73 21.80 -29.45
CA PRO A 568 16.00 22.16 -28.82
C PRO A 568 15.85 23.14 -27.66
N ILE A 569 16.42 22.79 -26.50
CA ILE A 569 16.52 23.64 -25.32
C ILE A 569 17.99 23.97 -25.08
N TYR A 570 18.36 25.23 -25.30
CA TYR A 570 19.70 25.74 -25.04
C TYR A 570 19.77 26.42 -23.67
N THR A 571 20.80 26.12 -22.88
CA THR A 571 21.11 26.86 -21.65
C THR A 571 22.42 27.64 -21.80
N TRP A 572 22.47 28.84 -21.22
CA TRP A 572 23.66 29.69 -21.25
C TRP A 572 24.66 29.24 -20.17
N GLN A 573 25.83 28.76 -20.56
CA GLN A 573 26.81 28.14 -19.66
C GLN A 573 28.20 28.79 -19.79
N GLU A 574 28.95 28.78 -18.69
CA GLU A 574 30.36 29.20 -18.64
C GLU A 574 31.24 28.01 -19.07
N LYS A 575 31.83 28.08 -20.27
CA LYS A 575 32.78 27.09 -20.79
C LYS A 575 34.21 27.59 -20.58
N GLY A 576 35.11 26.69 -20.24
CA GLY A 576 36.55 26.97 -20.10
C GLY A 576 37.35 26.17 -21.10
N TYR A 577 38.35 26.79 -21.72
CA TYR A 577 39.34 26.07 -22.53
C TYR A 577 40.76 26.37 -22.07
N THR A 578 41.60 25.35 -22.15
CA THR A 578 42.97 25.37 -21.65
C THR A 578 43.93 25.84 -22.73
N LYS A 579 44.71 26.88 -22.42
CA LYS A 579 45.66 27.53 -23.33
C LYS A 579 47.02 27.57 -22.65
N GLU A 580 48.01 26.92 -23.25
CA GLU A 580 49.39 27.03 -22.79
C GLU A 580 50.00 28.33 -23.30
N VAL A 581 50.62 29.08 -22.39
CA VAL A 581 51.29 30.35 -22.70
C VAL A 581 52.74 30.23 -22.25
N GLU A 582 53.70 30.48 -23.14
CA GLU A 582 55.10 30.60 -22.74
C GLU A 582 55.29 31.86 -21.90
N VAL A 583 56.07 31.74 -20.81
CA VAL A 583 56.47 32.89 -19.98
C VAL A 583 57.99 32.98 -20.02
N ASP A 584 58.52 34.07 -20.60
CA ASP A 584 59.94 34.37 -20.54
C ASP A 584 60.32 34.86 -19.11
N GLU A 585 61.48 34.44 -18.61
CA GLU A 585 61.89 34.71 -17.21
C GLU A 585 62.47 36.12 -17.03
N ASP A 586 62.06 36.81 -15.96
CA ASP A 586 62.56 38.14 -15.59
C ASP A 586 64.07 38.13 -15.28
N PRO A 587 64.88 39.08 -15.78
CA PRO A 587 66.35 39.03 -15.72
C PRO A 587 66.93 39.51 -14.36
N ALA A 588 66.34 39.09 -13.24
CA ALA A 588 66.47 39.78 -11.95
C ALA A 588 67.04 38.96 -10.78
N GLU A 589 67.66 37.79 -11.00
CA GLU A 589 68.36 37.09 -9.91
C GLU A 589 69.67 36.41 -10.39
N ALA A 590 70.79 37.11 -10.21
CA ALA A 590 72.12 36.65 -10.62
C ALA A 590 73.17 36.91 -9.53
N LYS A 591 73.58 35.85 -8.82
CA LYS A 591 74.88 35.73 -8.13
C LYS A 591 75.12 34.33 -7.56
N LYS A 592 76.25 33.73 -7.96
CA LYS A 592 77.07 32.74 -7.23
C LYS A 592 76.49 31.32 -7.08
N ASP A 593 77.30 30.25 -7.09
CA ASP A 593 78.76 30.09 -7.31
C ASP A 593 79.03 28.95 -8.33
N ASP A 594 80.29 28.79 -8.77
CA ASP A 594 80.68 27.95 -9.92
C ASP A 594 80.69 26.43 -9.68
N GLN A 595 80.17 25.64 -10.63
CA GLN A 595 80.93 24.62 -11.42
C GLN A 595 80.07 23.94 -12.50
N ASP A 596 80.73 23.25 -13.45
CA ASP A 596 80.15 22.72 -14.70
C ASP A 596 79.11 21.60 -14.55
N GLU A 597 78.03 21.66 -15.34
CA GLU A 597 77.90 20.82 -16.56
C GLU A 597 76.74 21.27 -17.48
N LYS A 598 76.64 20.66 -18.67
CA LYS A 598 75.70 21.07 -19.73
C LYS A 598 74.25 20.66 -19.45
N ALA A 599 73.31 21.60 -19.52
CA ALA A 599 71.87 21.32 -19.62
C ALA A 599 71.17 22.31 -20.56
N GLU A 600 70.23 21.82 -21.38
CA GLU A 600 69.41 22.65 -22.26
C GLU A 600 68.33 23.40 -21.44
N LYS A 601 68.22 24.72 -21.64
CA LYS A 601 67.12 25.51 -21.05
C LYS A 601 65.79 25.20 -21.74
N LYS A 602 65.02 24.25 -21.18
CA LYS A 602 63.58 24.15 -21.46
C LYS A 602 62.85 25.39 -20.95
N LYS A 603 62.09 26.06 -21.81
CA LYS A 603 61.11 27.07 -21.40
C LYS A 603 60.04 26.44 -20.49
N LYS A 604 59.48 27.24 -19.58
CA LYS A 604 58.30 26.85 -18.78
C LYS A 604 57.04 27.37 -19.46
N THR A 605 56.17 26.48 -19.94
CA THR A 605 54.80 26.87 -20.28
C THR A 605 53.98 27.03 -19.00
N LYS A 606 53.09 28.04 -18.99
CA LYS A 606 52.10 28.24 -17.93
C LYS A 606 50.71 28.00 -18.49
N THR A 607 49.99 27.08 -17.88
CA THR A 607 48.62 26.73 -18.23
C THR A 607 47.66 27.84 -17.79
N VAL A 608 46.93 28.45 -18.72
CA VAL A 608 45.90 29.45 -18.46
C VAL A 608 44.55 28.91 -18.93
N VAL A 609 43.50 29.04 -18.11
CA VAL A 609 42.14 28.69 -18.52
C VAL A 609 41.40 29.96 -18.90
N GLU A 610 41.21 30.17 -20.20
CA GLU A 610 40.33 31.24 -20.69
C GLU A 610 38.88 30.76 -20.59
N ARG A 611 38.01 31.61 -20.03
CA ARG A 611 36.59 31.32 -19.85
C ARG A 611 35.74 32.17 -20.79
N TYR A 612 34.72 31.57 -21.37
CA TYR A 612 33.77 32.21 -22.27
C TYR A 612 32.36 31.69 -21.99
N TRP A 613 31.35 32.43 -22.43
CA TRP A 613 29.95 32.00 -22.31
C TRP A 613 29.41 31.58 -23.66
N ASP A 614 28.62 30.51 -23.67
CA ASP A 614 28.12 29.88 -24.88
C ASP A 614 26.80 29.13 -24.61
N TRP A 615 26.06 28.84 -25.67
CA TRP A 615 24.84 28.05 -25.60
C TRP A 615 25.18 26.55 -25.59
N GLU A 616 24.59 25.80 -24.66
CA GLU A 616 24.71 24.34 -24.58
C GLU A 616 23.34 23.68 -24.81
N LEU A 617 23.26 22.81 -25.83
CA LEU A 617 22.07 22.01 -26.08
C LEU A 617 21.89 21.03 -24.91
N THR A 618 20.78 21.14 -24.22
CA THR A 618 20.60 20.52 -22.89
C THR A 618 19.75 19.25 -22.94
N ASN A 619 18.98 19.04 -24.02
CA ASN A 619 18.06 17.91 -24.23
C ASN A 619 18.45 17.03 -25.45
N GLU A 620 19.73 16.66 -25.54
CA GLU A 620 20.27 15.85 -26.66
C GLU A 620 19.69 14.42 -26.76
N THR A 621 19.11 13.89 -25.68
CA THR A 621 18.69 12.48 -25.58
C THR A 621 17.32 12.24 -26.22
N GLN A 622 17.27 11.58 -27.37
CA GLN A 622 15.99 11.14 -27.93
C GLN A 622 15.31 10.07 -27.04
N PRO A 623 13.98 10.14 -26.84
CA PRO A 623 13.25 9.18 -26.01
C PRO A 623 13.15 7.81 -26.70
N ILE A 624 13.86 6.81 -26.14
CA ILE A 624 13.95 5.46 -26.73
C ILE A 624 12.57 4.79 -26.86
N TRP A 625 11.62 5.08 -25.96
CA TRP A 625 10.27 4.53 -25.99
C TRP A 625 9.37 5.07 -27.13
N LEU A 626 9.88 6.00 -27.94
CA LEU A 626 9.21 6.43 -29.17
C LEU A 626 9.73 5.72 -30.43
N ARG A 627 10.93 5.12 -30.37
CA ARG A 627 11.49 4.29 -31.46
C ARG A 627 10.77 2.95 -31.53
N ASN A 628 10.81 2.31 -32.69
CA ASN A 628 10.33 0.93 -32.86
C ASN A 628 11.17 -0.01 -31.97
N PRO A 629 10.57 -0.88 -31.14
CA PRO A 629 11.33 -1.80 -30.28
C PRO A 629 12.35 -2.69 -31.00
N LYS A 630 12.16 -2.92 -32.31
CA LYS A 630 13.08 -3.69 -33.18
C LYS A 630 14.31 -2.91 -33.67
N GLU A 631 14.29 -1.59 -33.54
CA GLU A 631 15.35 -0.68 -34.02
C GLU A 631 16.23 -0.17 -32.88
N VAL A 632 16.13 -0.76 -31.68
CA VAL A 632 16.87 -0.38 -30.47
C VAL A 632 17.71 -1.58 -30.00
N THR A 633 19.01 -1.38 -29.80
CA THR A 633 19.91 -2.47 -29.37
C THR A 633 19.89 -2.67 -27.84
N LYS A 634 20.44 -3.80 -27.36
CA LYS A 634 20.53 -4.09 -25.92
C LYS A 634 21.39 -3.06 -25.20
N GLU A 635 22.45 -2.60 -25.85
CA GLU A 635 23.40 -1.61 -25.37
C GLU A 635 22.70 -0.25 -25.16
N GLU A 636 21.83 0.15 -26.09
CA GLU A 636 21.03 1.37 -25.96
C GLU A 636 20.03 1.29 -24.79
N TYR A 637 19.35 0.15 -24.61
CA TYR A 637 18.48 -0.06 -23.43
C TYR A 637 19.29 -0.04 -22.13
N ASN A 638 20.51 -0.58 -22.12
CA ASN A 638 21.39 -0.67 -20.94
C ASN A 638 22.01 0.69 -20.59
N GLU A 639 22.48 1.47 -21.56
CA GLU A 639 22.90 2.85 -21.34
C GLU A 639 21.75 3.73 -20.84
N PHE A 640 20.56 3.59 -21.43
CA PHE A 640 19.39 4.34 -20.99
C PHE A 640 18.98 4.00 -19.56
N TYR A 641 19.04 2.72 -19.17
CA TYR A 641 18.83 2.29 -17.79
C TYR A 641 19.82 2.96 -16.83
N LYS A 642 21.13 2.83 -17.12
CA LYS A 642 22.22 3.41 -16.32
C LYS A 642 22.07 4.92 -16.16
N LYS A 643 21.90 5.65 -17.27
CA LYS A 643 21.76 7.12 -17.32
C LYS A 643 20.46 7.61 -16.66
N THR A 644 19.34 6.92 -16.86
CA THR A 644 18.04 7.35 -16.33
C THR A 644 17.93 7.12 -14.82
N PHE A 645 18.29 5.93 -14.34
CA PHE A 645 18.07 5.53 -12.94
C PHE A 645 19.29 5.75 -12.02
N ASN A 646 20.36 6.36 -12.54
CA ASN A 646 21.65 6.52 -11.87
C ASN A 646 22.18 5.17 -11.36
N GLU A 647 22.29 4.23 -12.31
CA GLU A 647 22.69 2.85 -12.08
C GLU A 647 24.04 2.56 -12.74
N TYR A 648 24.87 1.75 -12.07
CA TYR A 648 26.18 1.37 -12.59
C TYR A 648 26.14 0.04 -13.35
N LEU A 649 25.31 -0.89 -12.85
CA LEU A 649 25.16 -2.23 -13.40
C LEU A 649 24.08 -2.28 -14.48
N GLU A 650 24.03 -3.40 -15.21
CA GLU A 650 23.05 -3.64 -16.25
C GLU A 650 21.78 -4.29 -15.67
N PRO A 651 20.61 -4.08 -16.30
CA PRO A 651 19.39 -4.77 -15.91
C PRO A 651 19.46 -6.25 -16.34
N LEU A 652 18.88 -7.15 -15.55
CA LEU A 652 18.74 -8.58 -15.91
C LEU A 652 17.81 -8.74 -17.12
N ALA A 653 16.77 -7.91 -17.21
CA ALA A 653 15.86 -7.88 -18.35
C ALA A 653 15.29 -6.48 -18.59
N SER A 654 14.89 -6.24 -19.84
CA SER A 654 14.15 -5.05 -20.29
C SER A 654 12.94 -5.46 -21.12
N SER A 655 11.80 -4.80 -20.94
CA SER A 655 10.58 -5.01 -21.74
C SER A 655 10.06 -3.68 -22.28
N HIS A 656 10.27 -3.45 -23.58
CA HIS A 656 9.74 -2.31 -24.32
C HIS A 656 8.43 -2.73 -25.03
N PHE A 657 7.34 -1.99 -24.78
CA PHE A 657 6.07 -2.23 -25.45
C PHE A 657 5.24 -0.94 -25.63
N THR A 658 4.55 -0.86 -26.77
CA THR A 658 3.41 0.03 -26.98
C THR A 658 2.12 -0.68 -26.59
N THR A 659 1.15 0.08 -26.11
CA THR A 659 -0.17 -0.40 -25.72
C THR A 659 -1.23 0.40 -26.46
N GLU A 660 -2.13 -0.27 -27.17
CA GLU A 660 -3.22 0.34 -27.97
C GLU A 660 -4.61 0.14 -27.32
N GLY A 661 -5.65 0.76 -27.88
CA GLY A 661 -7.04 0.62 -27.46
C GLY A 661 -7.53 1.72 -26.50
N GLU A 662 -8.32 1.37 -25.48
CA GLU A 662 -8.98 2.34 -24.57
C GLU A 662 -8.00 3.28 -23.82
N VAL A 663 -6.74 2.88 -23.68
CA VAL A 663 -5.68 3.71 -23.11
C VAL A 663 -4.43 3.50 -23.96
N GLU A 664 -3.93 4.54 -24.62
CA GLU A 664 -2.63 4.47 -25.31
C GLU A 664 -1.50 4.89 -24.36
N PHE A 665 -0.46 4.05 -24.28
CA PHE A 665 0.79 4.40 -23.64
C PHE A 665 1.95 3.57 -24.18
N ARG A 666 3.16 4.12 -24.09
CA ARG A 666 4.43 3.44 -24.41
C ARG A 666 5.23 3.28 -23.13
N SER A 667 5.92 2.17 -22.98
CA SER A 667 6.68 1.90 -21.76
C SER A 667 7.90 1.03 -22.01
N ILE A 668 8.96 1.31 -21.26
CA ILE A 668 10.12 0.42 -21.10
C ILE A 668 10.20 0.09 -19.60
N LEU A 669 10.09 -1.19 -19.27
CA LEU A 669 10.28 -1.73 -17.92
C LEU A 669 11.62 -2.45 -17.82
N TYR A 670 12.16 -2.55 -16.62
CA TYR A 670 13.45 -3.14 -16.30
C TYR A 670 13.42 -3.92 -14.99
N VAL A 671 14.17 -5.03 -14.95
CA VAL A 671 14.52 -5.75 -13.72
C VAL A 671 15.96 -5.38 -13.34
N PRO A 672 16.21 -4.70 -12.21
CA PRO A 672 17.57 -4.43 -11.73
C PRO A 672 18.35 -5.73 -11.45
N ALA A 673 19.67 -5.73 -11.59
CA ALA A 673 20.49 -6.91 -11.26
C ALA A 673 20.57 -7.21 -9.75
N PHE A 674 20.43 -6.19 -8.90
CA PHE A 674 20.46 -6.33 -7.45
C PHE A 674 19.33 -5.52 -6.81
N ALA A 675 18.85 -5.99 -5.66
CA ALA A 675 17.96 -5.21 -4.81
C ALA A 675 18.72 -4.01 -4.21
N PRO A 676 18.09 -2.83 -4.04
CA PRO A 676 18.65 -1.74 -3.25
C PRO A 676 19.01 -2.23 -1.84
N SER A 677 20.16 -1.78 -1.32
CA SER A 677 20.78 -2.35 -0.11
C SER A 677 20.14 -1.90 1.23
N GLY A 678 18.85 -1.57 1.24
CA GLY A 678 18.07 -1.21 2.42
C GLY A 678 17.37 -2.42 3.07
N LYS A 679 17.81 -2.81 4.28
CA LYS A 679 17.24 -3.96 5.00
C LYS A 679 15.78 -3.78 5.47
N ASP A 680 15.25 -2.57 5.44
CA ASP A 680 13.87 -2.24 5.85
C ASP A 680 12.87 -2.10 4.67
N ASP A 681 13.35 -2.16 3.42
CA ASP A 681 12.62 -1.65 2.26
C ASP A 681 11.33 -2.40 1.91
N ILE A 682 11.18 -3.68 2.30
CA ILE A 682 9.97 -4.49 2.00
C ILE A 682 8.71 -3.90 2.68
N ILE A 683 8.85 -3.29 3.86
CA ILE A 683 7.70 -2.92 4.70
C ILE A 683 7.04 -1.61 4.24
N ASN A 684 7.80 -0.66 3.69
CA ASN A 684 7.24 0.61 3.21
C ASN A 684 8.07 1.27 2.08
N PRO A 685 8.20 0.62 0.90
CA PRO A 685 9.04 1.12 -0.19
C PRO A 685 8.43 2.36 -0.86
N LYS A 686 8.93 3.56 -0.53
CA LYS A 686 8.72 4.79 -1.33
C LYS A 686 9.66 4.79 -2.55
N THR A 687 9.40 3.91 -3.51
CA THR A 687 10.29 3.64 -4.63
C THR A 687 10.07 4.57 -5.82
N LYS A 688 11.03 5.47 -6.07
CA LYS A 688 11.15 6.33 -7.27
C LYS A 688 11.57 5.55 -8.53
N ASN A 689 11.03 4.35 -8.70
CA ASN A 689 11.48 3.38 -9.72
C ASN A 689 10.75 3.55 -11.06
N ILE A 690 9.53 4.10 -11.07
CA ILE A 690 8.76 4.37 -12.28
C ILE A 690 8.67 5.88 -12.52
N ARG A 691 9.24 6.34 -13.64
CA ARG A 691 9.07 7.74 -14.10
C ARG A 691 7.88 7.82 -15.04
N LEU A 692 6.92 8.68 -14.71
CA LEU A 692 5.78 8.96 -15.56
C LEU A 692 6.01 10.24 -16.38
N TYR A 693 5.74 10.13 -17.66
CA TYR A 693 5.65 11.23 -18.60
C TYR A 693 4.22 11.32 -19.14
N VAL A 694 3.80 12.53 -19.48
CA VAL A 694 2.61 12.76 -20.30
C VAL A 694 3.02 13.65 -21.44
N LYS A 695 2.90 13.11 -22.67
CA LYS A 695 3.38 13.77 -23.90
C LYS A 695 4.85 14.17 -23.77
N ARG A 696 5.70 13.24 -23.29
CA ARG A 696 7.15 13.41 -23.09
C ARG A 696 7.58 14.41 -22.01
N VAL A 697 6.66 15.11 -21.35
CA VAL A 697 6.97 15.97 -20.18
C VAL A 697 6.96 15.14 -18.91
N PHE A 698 8.01 15.24 -18.09
CA PHE A 698 8.12 14.50 -16.83
C PHE A 698 7.13 15.04 -15.79
N ILE A 699 6.32 14.14 -15.23
CA ILE A 699 5.26 14.47 -14.29
C ILE A 699 5.77 14.31 -12.86
N SER A 700 6.15 13.09 -12.49
CA SER A 700 6.68 12.72 -11.17
C SER A 700 7.31 11.31 -11.26
N ASP A 701 7.95 10.89 -10.16
CA ASP A 701 8.42 9.54 -9.88
C ASP A 701 7.85 8.99 -8.54
N ASP A 702 7.07 9.78 -7.79
CA ASP A 702 6.58 9.49 -6.43
C ASP A 702 5.14 8.91 -6.45
N PHE A 703 4.95 7.73 -7.03
CA PHE A 703 3.65 7.06 -7.24
C PHE A 703 3.43 5.82 -6.35
N ASP A 704 3.66 5.94 -5.04
CA ASP A 704 3.58 4.87 -4.03
C ASP A 704 2.39 3.91 -4.24
N GLY A 705 2.62 2.73 -4.83
CA GLY A 705 1.58 1.72 -5.04
C GLY A 705 0.54 2.03 -6.14
N GLU A 706 0.65 3.17 -6.84
CA GLU A 706 -0.38 3.62 -7.79
C GLU A 706 -0.25 2.95 -9.17
N LEU A 707 0.98 2.71 -9.63
CA LEU A 707 1.26 2.09 -10.94
C LEU A 707 1.69 0.63 -10.85
N PHE A 708 2.33 0.23 -9.75
CA PHE A 708 2.71 -1.15 -9.43
C PHE A 708 2.35 -1.49 -7.98
N PRO A 709 1.98 -2.74 -7.67
CA PRO A 709 1.79 -3.20 -6.30
C PRO A 709 3.13 -3.29 -5.56
N ARG A 710 3.09 -3.33 -4.23
CA ARG A 710 4.28 -3.35 -3.35
C ARG A 710 5.23 -4.50 -3.68
N TYR A 711 4.69 -5.66 -3.99
CA TYR A 711 5.46 -6.85 -4.37
C TYR A 711 6.13 -6.77 -5.77
N LEU A 712 5.96 -5.68 -6.53
CA LEU A 712 6.68 -5.35 -7.76
C LEU A 712 7.36 -3.97 -7.69
N SER A 713 7.54 -3.40 -6.49
CA SER A 713 8.16 -2.08 -6.28
C SER A 713 9.57 -1.96 -6.86
N PHE A 714 10.30 -3.07 -6.96
CA PHE A 714 11.66 -3.15 -7.53
C PHE A 714 11.71 -2.93 -9.05
N VAL A 715 10.60 -3.07 -9.77
CA VAL A 715 10.57 -2.88 -11.23
C VAL A 715 10.83 -1.41 -11.55
N LYS A 716 11.91 -1.14 -12.29
CA LYS A 716 12.24 0.20 -12.78
C LYS A 716 11.66 0.42 -14.16
N GLY A 717 11.40 1.66 -14.56
CA GLY A 717 10.86 1.92 -15.89
C GLY A 717 10.37 3.33 -16.17
N VAL A 718 10.00 3.52 -17.44
CA VAL A 718 9.41 4.72 -18.00
C VAL A 718 8.03 4.40 -18.54
N VAL A 719 7.07 5.27 -18.31
CA VAL A 719 5.70 5.21 -18.87
C VAL A 719 5.38 6.57 -19.46
N ASP A 720 5.01 6.64 -20.73
CA ASP A 720 4.59 7.87 -21.41
C ASP A 720 3.21 7.65 -22.07
N SER A 721 2.27 8.55 -21.80
CA SER A 721 0.88 8.44 -22.29
C SER A 721 0.33 9.80 -22.70
N ASN A 722 -0.51 9.82 -23.73
CA ASN A 722 -1.11 11.05 -24.25
C ASN A 722 -2.42 11.43 -23.53
N ASP A 723 -3.06 10.47 -22.85
CA ASP A 723 -4.46 10.52 -22.42
C ASP A 723 -4.68 10.56 -20.90
N LEU A 724 -3.62 10.65 -20.09
CA LEU A 724 -3.75 10.60 -18.63
C LEU A 724 -4.40 11.87 -18.06
N PRO A 725 -5.47 11.74 -17.25
CA PRO A 725 -6.10 12.86 -16.56
C PRO A 725 -5.22 13.31 -15.38
N LEU A 726 -4.33 14.25 -15.65
CA LEU A 726 -3.48 14.87 -14.64
C LEU A 726 -4.29 15.75 -13.67
N ASN A 727 -3.82 15.86 -12.43
CA ASN A 727 -4.28 16.92 -11.54
C ASN A 727 -3.65 18.28 -11.96
N VAL A 728 -4.18 19.39 -11.42
CA VAL A 728 -3.78 20.74 -11.82
C VAL A 728 -2.31 21.04 -11.49
N SER A 729 -1.75 20.43 -10.44
CA SER A 729 -0.32 20.54 -10.09
C SER A 729 0.60 19.70 -10.99
N ARG A 730 0.04 18.71 -11.69
CA ARG A 730 0.75 17.60 -12.36
C ARG A 730 1.83 16.95 -11.48
N GLU A 731 1.48 16.67 -10.21
CA GLU A 731 2.36 15.96 -9.27
C GLU A 731 1.77 14.62 -8.79
N ILE A 732 0.44 14.45 -8.86
CA ILE A 732 -0.30 13.29 -8.32
C ILE A 732 -1.26 12.75 -9.38
N LEU A 733 -1.32 11.42 -9.55
CA LEU A 733 -2.31 10.80 -10.43
C LEU A 733 -3.71 10.87 -9.80
N GLN A 734 -4.71 11.23 -10.60
CA GLN A 734 -6.11 11.08 -10.19
C GLN A 734 -6.53 9.61 -10.34
N GLU A 735 -7.07 9.01 -9.28
CA GLU A 735 -7.52 7.61 -9.35
C GLU A 735 -8.66 7.46 -10.36
N SER A 736 -8.37 6.83 -11.49
CA SER A 736 -9.22 6.79 -12.67
C SER A 736 -9.27 5.39 -13.27
N ARG A 737 -10.28 5.13 -14.12
CA ARG A 737 -10.36 3.90 -14.91
C ARG A 737 -9.09 3.70 -15.75
N ILE A 738 -8.56 4.79 -16.31
CA ILE A 738 -7.33 4.82 -17.12
C ILE A 738 -6.13 4.32 -16.32
N VAL A 739 -5.86 4.90 -15.14
CA VAL A 739 -4.75 4.46 -14.26
C VAL A 739 -4.91 2.99 -13.83
N ARG A 740 -6.13 2.53 -13.52
CA ARG A 740 -6.39 1.12 -13.17
C ARG A 740 -6.14 0.15 -14.34
N ILE A 741 -6.50 0.54 -15.58
CA ILE A 741 -6.20 -0.24 -16.80
C ILE A 741 -4.68 -0.26 -17.06
N MET A 742 -4.02 0.90 -16.92
CA MET A 742 -2.57 1.03 -17.08
C MET A 742 -1.82 0.14 -16.08
N ARG A 743 -2.15 0.18 -14.79
CA ARG A 743 -1.64 -0.73 -13.75
C ARG A 743 -1.77 -2.21 -14.15
N LYS A 744 -2.97 -2.66 -14.56
CA LYS A 744 -3.18 -4.08 -14.93
C LYS A 744 -2.41 -4.50 -16.20
N ARG A 745 -2.05 -3.57 -17.08
CA ARG A 745 -1.21 -3.82 -18.27
C ARG A 745 0.28 -3.80 -17.94
N LEU A 746 0.74 -2.85 -17.12
CA LEU A 746 2.10 -2.75 -16.59
C LEU A 746 2.49 -4.00 -15.78
N VAL A 747 1.66 -4.39 -14.80
CA VAL A 747 1.87 -5.58 -13.97
C VAL A 747 1.91 -6.86 -14.81
N ARG A 748 1.04 -6.97 -15.82
CA ARG A 748 1.07 -8.10 -16.77
C ARG A 748 2.42 -8.18 -17.49
N LYS A 749 2.92 -7.06 -18.03
CA LYS A 749 4.19 -7.01 -18.76
C LYS A 749 5.41 -7.24 -17.87
N ALA A 750 5.37 -6.84 -16.60
CA ALA A 750 6.40 -7.22 -15.64
C ALA A 750 6.41 -8.74 -15.38
N PHE A 751 5.26 -9.39 -15.23
CA PHE A 751 5.21 -10.86 -15.15
C PHE A 751 5.67 -11.55 -16.44
N ASP A 752 5.24 -11.06 -17.61
CA ASP A 752 5.69 -11.60 -18.90
C ASP A 752 7.22 -11.45 -19.07
N MET A 753 7.82 -10.36 -18.55
CA MET A 753 9.27 -10.11 -18.55
C MET A 753 10.03 -11.04 -17.58
N ILE A 754 9.55 -11.21 -16.35
CA ILE A 754 10.18 -12.09 -15.35
C ILE A 754 10.09 -13.57 -15.80
N LEU A 755 8.98 -13.96 -16.41
CA LEU A 755 8.84 -15.28 -17.04
C LEU A 755 9.84 -15.48 -18.19
N GLY A 756 10.16 -14.42 -18.94
CA GLY A 756 11.22 -14.45 -19.95
C GLY A 756 12.61 -14.75 -19.38
N ILE A 757 12.94 -14.27 -18.17
CA ILE A 757 14.18 -14.66 -17.46
C ILE A 757 14.10 -16.13 -17.07
N SER A 758 12.96 -16.56 -16.49
CA SER A 758 12.69 -17.94 -16.06
C SER A 758 12.70 -18.98 -17.20
N MET A 759 12.60 -18.54 -18.46
CA MET A 759 12.61 -19.38 -19.66
C MET A 759 13.86 -19.16 -20.53
N SER A 760 14.84 -18.40 -20.03
CA SER A 760 16.11 -18.19 -20.73
C SER A 760 17.04 -19.40 -20.56
N GLU A 761 17.94 -19.58 -21.51
CA GLU A 761 18.94 -20.67 -21.48
C GLU A 761 19.97 -20.49 -20.33
N ASN A 762 20.05 -19.30 -19.72
CA ASN A 762 20.94 -19.00 -18.62
C ASN A 762 20.23 -19.09 -17.26
N ARG A 763 20.21 -20.30 -16.66
CA ARG A 763 19.57 -20.57 -15.36
C ARG A 763 20.10 -19.63 -14.25
N GLU A 764 21.39 -19.27 -14.29
CA GLU A 764 22.01 -18.34 -13.34
C GLU A 764 21.30 -16.97 -13.26
N ASP A 765 20.77 -16.46 -14.37
CA ASP A 765 20.15 -15.12 -14.38
C ASP A 765 18.78 -15.13 -13.70
N TYR A 766 18.11 -16.29 -13.68
CA TYR A 766 16.91 -16.48 -12.85
C TYR A 766 17.24 -16.72 -11.38
N GLU A 767 18.37 -17.38 -11.08
CA GLU A 767 18.86 -17.57 -9.70
C GLU A 767 19.24 -16.22 -9.07
N LYS A 768 20.04 -15.39 -9.76
CA LYS A 768 20.36 -14.01 -9.35
C LYS A 768 19.10 -13.17 -9.13
N PHE A 769 18.10 -13.31 -10.01
CA PHE A 769 16.78 -12.69 -9.83
C PHE A 769 16.07 -13.20 -8.57
N TRP A 770 16.07 -14.52 -8.34
CA TRP A 770 15.35 -15.15 -7.22
C TRP A 770 15.97 -14.82 -5.86
N GLU A 771 17.30 -14.78 -5.75
CA GLU A 771 18.01 -14.34 -4.54
C GLU A 771 17.60 -12.92 -4.11
N ASN A 772 17.53 -12.00 -5.08
CA ASN A 772 17.22 -10.59 -4.83
C ASN A 772 15.71 -10.33 -4.67
N PHE A 773 14.86 -11.01 -5.44
CA PHE A 773 13.45 -10.64 -5.61
C PHE A 773 12.45 -11.76 -5.34
N GLY A 774 12.87 -13.00 -5.10
CA GLY A 774 11.97 -14.12 -4.78
C GLY A 774 11.08 -13.86 -3.57
N LYS A 775 11.60 -13.15 -2.55
CA LYS A 775 10.83 -12.69 -1.38
C LYS A 775 9.71 -11.70 -1.72
N HIS A 776 9.89 -10.91 -2.77
CA HIS A 776 8.83 -10.06 -3.30
C HIS A 776 7.76 -10.90 -4.00
N LEU A 777 8.13 -11.88 -4.84
CA LEU A 777 7.14 -12.79 -5.46
C LEU A 777 6.35 -13.59 -4.41
N LYS A 778 7.01 -14.06 -3.35
CA LYS A 778 6.37 -14.74 -2.20
C LYS A 778 5.36 -13.82 -1.47
N LEU A 779 5.64 -12.51 -1.35
CA LEU A 779 4.66 -11.53 -0.86
C LEU A 779 3.47 -11.35 -1.82
N GLY A 780 3.72 -11.40 -3.14
CA GLY A 780 2.66 -11.36 -4.16
C GLY A 780 1.63 -12.47 -4.01
N CYS A 781 2.04 -13.68 -3.61
CA CYS A 781 1.16 -14.80 -3.29
C CYS A 781 0.24 -14.55 -2.08
N ILE A 782 0.51 -13.54 -1.26
CA ILE A 782 -0.27 -13.17 -0.07
C ILE A 782 -1.20 -11.99 -0.41
N GLU A 783 -0.69 -11.00 -1.15
CA GLU A 783 -1.41 -9.77 -1.49
C GLU A 783 -2.34 -9.88 -2.71
N ASP A 784 -1.92 -10.51 -3.82
CA ASP A 784 -2.62 -10.43 -5.12
C ASP A 784 -3.16 -11.78 -5.63
N ARG A 785 -4.37 -12.07 -5.18
CA ARG A 785 -5.16 -13.25 -5.58
C ARG A 785 -5.68 -13.21 -7.02
N GLU A 786 -5.65 -12.07 -7.72
CA GLU A 786 -5.95 -12.05 -9.16
C GLU A 786 -4.77 -12.60 -9.97
N ASN A 787 -3.53 -12.38 -9.51
CA ASN A 787 -2.30 -12.72 -10.22
C ASN A 787 -1.64 -14.04 -9.81
N HIS A 788 -2.21 -14.84 -8.89
CA HIS A 788 -1.66 -16.16 -8.50
C HIS A 788 -1.24 -17.06 -9.68
N LYS A 789 -2.05 -17.12 -10.76
CA LYS A 789 -1.75 -17.91 -11.97
C LYS A 789 -0.51 -17.43 -12.75
N ARG A 790 0.01 -16.23 -12.45
CA ARG A 790 1.21 -15.62 -13.05
C ARG A 790 2.40 -15.61 -12.09
N ILE A 791 2.14 -15.63 -10.78
CA ILE A 791 3.18 -15.67 -9.74
C ILE A 791 3.67 -17.10 -9.52
N ALA A 792 2.76 -18.10 -9.48
CA ALA A 792 3.12 -19.48 -9.10
C ALA A 792 4.21 -20.14 -9.98
N PRO A 793 4.23 -20.03 -11.33
CA PRO A 793 5.30 -20.60 -12.16
C PRO A 793 6.69 -19.98 -11.89
N LEU A 794 6.72 -18.77 -11.32
CA LEU A 794 7.93 -18.01 -11.01
C LEU A 794 8.53 -18.40 -9.65
N LEU A 795 7.84 -19.23 -8.86
CA LEU A 795 8.34 -19.66 -7.56
C LEU A 795 9.43 -20.73 -7.71
N ARG A 796 10.36 -20.77 -6.76
CA ARG A 796 11.41 -21.80 -6.64
C ARG A 796 11.51 -22.29 -5.20
N PHE A 797 11.69 -23.59 -5.03
CA PHE A 797 11.84 -24.25 -3.73
C PHE A 797 12.84 -25.40 -3.85
N PHE A 798 13.54 -25.72 -2.76
CA PHE A 798 14.23 -27.00 -2.66
C PHE A 798 13.20 -28.13 -2.53
N SER A 799 13.58 -29.36 -2.84
CA SER A 799 12.76 -30.56 -2.69
C SER A 799 13.54 -31.72 -2.09
N SER A 800 12.84 -32.83 -1.83
CA SER A 800 13.43 -34.09 -1.41
C SER A 800 14.17 -34.86 -2.51
N GLN A 801 14.14 -34.39 -3.77
CA GLN A 801 14.90 -34.95 -4.89
C GLN A 801 15.95 -33.95 -5.44
N SER A 802 15.79 -32.64 -5.20
CA SER A 802 16.74 -31.60 -5.58
C SER A 802 16.91 -30.62 -4.42
N ASP A 803 18.03 -30.73 -3.71
CA ASP A 803 18.22 -30.19 -2.37
C ASP A 803 19.44 -29.27 -2.22
N GLU A 804 20.29 -29.20 -3.25
CA GLU A 804 21.34 -28.19 -3.46
C GLU A 804 20.89 -27.10 -4.46
N GLU A 805 19.99 -27.45 -5.41
CA GLU A 805 19.34 -26.53 -6.34
C GLU A 805 17.86 -26.31 -5.98
N MET A 806 17.24 -25.22 -6.47
CA MET A 806 15.80 -24.99 -6.30
C MET A 806 15.03 -25.24 -7.59
N ILE A 807 14.02 -26.11 -7.52
CA ILE A 807 13.11 -26.42 -8.62
C ILE A 807 11.87 -25.51 -8.64
N SER A 808 11.24 -25.41 -9.80
CA SER A 808 9.93 -24.78 -9.99
C SER A 808 8.76 -25.71 -9.63
N LEU A 809 7.58 -25.12 -9.50
CA LEU A 809 6.32 -25.88 -9.42
C LEU A 809 5.95 -26.59 -10.73
N ASP A 810 6.62 -26.28 -11.84
CA ASP A 810 6.43 -26.99 -13.12
C ASP A 810 7.29 -28.26 -13.18
N GLU A 811 8.58 -28.16 -12.85
CA GLU A 811 9.48 -29.31 -12.66
C GLU A 811 8.89 -30.33 -11.67
N TYR A 812 8.41 -29.89 -10.49
CA TYR A 812 7.72 -30.77 -9.53
C TYR A 812 6.50 -31.49 -10.15
N VAL A 813 5.65 -30.76 -10.89
CA VAL A 813 4.42 -31.36 -11.48
C VAL A 813 4.74 -32.32 -12.62
N GLU A 814 5.90 -32.18 -13.26
CA GLU A 814 6.41 -33.10 -14.28
C GLU A 814 7.04 -34.35 -13.66
N ASN A 815 7.60 -34.25 -12.44
CA ASN A 815 8.06 -35.38 -11.62
C ASN A 815 6.92 -36.16 -10.91
N MET A 816 5.72 -35.58 -10.78
CA MET A 816 4.61 -36.19 -10.02
C MET A 816 4.23 -37.58 -10.55
N LYS A 817 4.00 -38.53 -9.62
CA LYS A 817 3.56 -39.88 -9.98
C LYS A 817 2.14 -39.91 -10.58
N PRO A 818 1.82 -40.86 -11.49
CA PRO A 818 0.53 -40.88 -12.19
C PRO A 818 -0.72 -40.95 -11.29
N ASP A 819 -0.58 -41.51 -10.10
CA ASP A 819 -1.60 -41.63 -9.05
C ASP A 819 -1.59 -40.45 -8.05
N GLN A 820 -0.56 -39.60 -8.08
CA GLN A 820 -0.37 -38.49 -7.15
C GLN A 820 -1.31 -37.32 -7.47
N LYS A 821 -2.17 -36.97 -6.50
CA LYS A 821 -3.23 -35.96 -6.66
C LYS A 821 -2.84 -34.57 -6.18
N ASP A 822 -1.85 -34.46 -5.32
CA ASP A 822 -1.53 -33.24 -4.58
C ASP A 822 -0.02 -33.04 -4.44
N ILE A 823 0.39 -31.78 -4.26
CA ILE A 823 1.77 -31.33 -4.08
C ILE A 823 2.09 -31.35 -2.59
N TYR A 824 3.02 -32.21 -2.18
CA TYR A 824 3.43 -32.36 -0.79
C TYR A 824 4.50 -31.34 -0.41
N TYR A 825 4.40 -30.75 0.78
CA TYR A 825 5.41 -29.84 1.31
C TYR A 825 5.58 -29.95 2.83
N ILE A 826 6.74 -29.51 3.33
CA ILE A 826 6.99 -29.25 4.75
C ILE A 826 7.63 -27.87 4.95
N ALA A 827 7.33 -27.21 6.07
CA ALA A 827 7.99 -25.96 6.48
C ALA A 827 8.99 -26.18 7.63
N ALA A 828 10.21 -25.67 7.45
CA ALA A 828 11.34 -25.80 8.38
C ALA A 828 12.11 -24.46 8.50
N ASP A 829 13.21 -24.44 9.28
CA ASP A 829 14.16 -23.30 9.29
C ASP A 829 15.24 -23.40 8.20
N SER A 830 15.45 -24.60 7.67
CA SER A 830 16.62 -24.95 6.87
C SER A 830 16.34 -26.22 6.06
N VAL A 831 17.03 -26.36 4.93
CA VAL A 831 17.02 -27.59 4.13
C VAL A 831 17.47 -28.79 4.98
N THR A 832 18.46 -28.61 5.85
CA THR A 832 18.96 -29.65 6.76
C THR A 832 17.89 -30.11 7.77
N SER A 833 17.11 -29.19 8.36
CA SER A 833 15.99 -29.58 9.23
C SER A 833 14.82 -30.18 8.46
N ALA A 834 14.61 -29.81 7.20
CA ALA A 834 13.59 -30.43 6.35
C ALA A 834 13.96 -31.89 6.03
N LYS A 835 15.19 -32.14 5.56
CA LYS A 835 15.72 -33.48 5.23
C LYS A 835 15.61 -34.49 6.37
N ASN A 836 15.97 -34.09 7.59
CA ASN A 836 16.14 -35.01 8.74
C ASN A 836 14.86 -35.18 9.59
N THR A 837 13.69 -34.90 9.01
CA THR A 837 12.42 -34.89 9.76
C THR A 837 11.68 -36.24 9.69
N PRO A 838 11.06 -36.72 10.80
CA PRO A 838 10.25 -37.95 10.78
C PRO A 838 9.08 -37.94 9.79
N PHE A 839 8.59 -36.75 9.39
CA PHE A 839 7.48 -36.65 8.43
C PHE A 839 7.85 -37.14 7.01
N LEU A 840 9.14 -37.16 6.64
CA LEU A 840 9.59 -37.55 5.30
C LEU A 840 9.73 -39.07 5.10
N GLU A 841 9.78 -39.88 6.16
CA GLU A 841 10.08 -41.31 6.07
C GLU A 841 9.19 -42.04 5.05
N ARG A 842 7.86 -42.03 5.26
CA ARG A 842 6.90 -42.73 4.38
C ARG A 842 6.74 -42.08 3.00
N PRO A 843 6.75 -40.73 2.84
CA PRO A 843 6.86 -40.11 1.52
C PRO A 843 8.08 -40.58 0.72
N LEU A 844 9.26 -40.66 1.33
CA LEU A 844 10.49 -41.13 0.68
C LEU A 844 10.46 -42.63 0.34
N GLU A 845 9.92 -43.49 1.22
CA GLU A 845 9.72 -44.91 0.91
C GLU A 845 8.77 -45.13 -0.28
N LYS A 846 7.79 -44.24 -0.45
CA LYS A 846 6.90 -44.19 -1.62
C LYS A 846 7.53 -43.50 -2.83
N ASP A 847 8.72 -42.93 -2.68
CA ASP A 847 9.37 -42.06 -3.66
C ASP A 847 8.38 -40.98 -4.16
N LEU A 848 7.78 -40.26 -3.21
CA LEU A 848 6.96 -39.08 -3.44
C LEU A 848 7.81 -37.84 -3.16
N GLU A 849 7.96 -36.97 -4.14
CA GLU A 849 8.69 -35.73 -3.98
C GLU A 849 7.98 -34.78 -2.98
N VAL A 850 8.73 -34.12 -2.11
CA VAL A 850 8.23 -33.17 -1.11
C VAL A 850 8.99 -31.85 -1.23
N LEU A 851 8.28 -30.72 -1.33
CA LEU A 851 8.88 -29.39 -1.34
C LEU A 851 9.30 -28.93 0.07
N PHE A 852 10.47 -28.31 0.16
CA PHE A 852 11.03 -27.76 1.40
C PHE A 852 10.83 -26.25 1.43
N LEU A 853 9.94 -25.80 2.31
CA LEU A 853 9.68 -24.39 2.58
C LEU A 853 10.59 -23.92 3.72
N VAL A 854 11.50 -22.99 3.42
CA VAL A 854 12.61 -22.61 4.34
C VAL A 854 12.70 -21.11 4.61
N ASP A 855 12.07 -20.25 3.80
CA ASP A 855 11.86 -18.86 4.19
C ASP A 855 10.63 -18.74 5.10
N PRO A 856 10.66 -17.87 6.13
CA PRO A 856 9.50 -17.61 7.00
C PRO A 856 8.20 -17.19 6.28
N ILE A 857 8.29 -16.65 5.06
CA ILE A 857 7.13 -16.23 4.26
C ILE A 857 6.51 -17.38 3.44
N ASP A 858 7.24 -18.47 3.20
CA ASP A 858 6.84 -19.55 2.28
C ASP A 858 5.53 -20.21 2.69
N GLU A 859 5.41 -20.56 3.97
CA GLU A 859 4.22 -21.23 4.50
C GLU A 859 2.96 -20.34 4.33
N VAL A 860 3.09 -19.03 4.51
CA VAL A 860 1.97 -18.07 4.32
C VAL A 860 1.64 -17.88 2.84
N ALA A 861 2.65 -17.88 1.97
CA ALA A 861 2.47 -17.79 0.51
C ALA A 861 1.74 -19.04 -0.04
N ILE A 862 2.22 -20.24 0.30
CA ILE A 862 1.63 -21.51 -0.14
C ILE A 862 0.19 -21.68 0.40
N GLN A 863 -0.07 -21.34 1.67
CA GLN A 863 -1.42 -21.38 2.24
C GLN A 863 -2.41 -20.40 1.56
N ASN A 864 -1.93 -19.30 0.96
CA ASN A 864 -2.78 -18.40 0.17
C ASN A 864 -2.98 -18.89 -1.28
N LEU A 865 -1.98 -19.51 -1.91
CA LEU A 865 -2.07 -20.08 -3.25
C LEU A 865 -3.08 -21.24 -3.33
N LYS A 866 -3.09 -22.11 -2.32
CA LYS A 866 -3.94 -23.33 -2.17
C LYS A 866 -3.71 -24.46 -3.17
N SER A 867 -3.54 -24.15 -4.46
CA SER A 867 -3.47 -25.14 -5.53
C SER A 867 -2.69 -24.65 -6.75
N TYR A 868 -2.00 -25.55 -7.43
CA TYR A 868 -1.29 -25.30 -8.69
C TYR A 868 -1.56 -26.43 -9.69
N LYS A 869 -1.77 -26.10 -10.99
CA LYS A 869 -2.17 -27.07 -12.04
C LYS A 869 -3.27 -28.07 -11.58
N GLU A 870 -4.27 -27.57 -10.85
CA GLU A 870 -5.39 -28.32 -10.24
C GLU A 870 -5.04 -29.33 -9.12
N LYS A 871 -3.77 -29.46 -8.75
CA LYS A 871 -3.26 -30.17 -7.56
C LYS A 871 -3.34 -29.24 -6.34
N ASN A 872 -3.69 -29.73 -5.14
CA ASN A 872 -3.67 -28.90 -3.92
C ASN A 872 -2.28 -28.94 -3.26
N PHE A 873 -1.95 -27.96 -2.41
CA PHE A 873 -0.77 -28.02 -1.55
C PHE A 873 -1.10 -28.70 -0.21
N VAL A 874 -0.43 -29.81 0.09
CA VAL A 874 -0.66 -30.64 1.30
C VAL A 874 0.56 -30.60 2.22
N ASP A 875 0.34 -30.18 3.46
CA ASP A 875 1.34 -30.06 4.52
C ASP A 875 1.55 -31.41 5.20
N ILE A 876 2.73 -32.03 5.02
CA ILE A 876 3.01 -33.35 5.60
C ILE A 876 3.21 -33.34 7.12
N SER A 877 3.24 -32.16 7.76
CA SER A 877 3.31 -32.00 9.22
C SER A 877 1.94 -31.96 9.92
N LYS A 878 0.83 -32.08 9.16
CA LYS A 878 -0.55 -32.02 9.67
C LYS A 878 -1.25 -33.39 9.70
N GLU A 879 -2.27 -33.51 10.57
CA GLU A 879 -3.16 -34.68 10.65
C GLU A 879 -3.99 -34.86 9.35
N ASP A 880 -4.59 -36.05 9.16
CA ASP A 880 -5.29 -36.48 7.93
C ASP A 880 -4.42 -36.53 6.65
N LEU A 881 -3.10 -36.75 6.76
CA LEU A 881 -2.24 -36.99 5.60
C LEU A 881 -2.60 -38.33 4.91
N ASP A 882 -3.22 -38.26 3.73
CA ASP A 882 -3.65 -39.42 2.94
C ASP A 882 -2.64 -39.77 1.84
N LEU A 883 -1.75 -40.74 2.13
CA LEU A 883 -0.75 -41.25 1.17
C LEU A 883 -1.26 -42.42 0.31
N GLY A 884 -2.58 -42.66 0.26
CA GLY A 884 -3.23 -43.65 -0.60
C GLY A 884 -3.25 -45.10 -0.08
N ASP A 885 -2.36 -45.49 0.85
CA ASP A 885 -2.23 -46.87 1.36
C ASP A 885 -3.30 -47.26 2.39
N LYS A 886 -4.58 -47.16 2.04
CA LYS A 886 -5.69 -47.57 2.92
C LYS A 886 -5.89 -49.09 2.88
N ASN A 887 -4.94 -49.83 3.45
CA ASN A 887 -5.17 -51.21 3.85
C ASN A 887 -6.04 -51.22 5.11
N GLU A 888 -7.35 -51.16 4.89
CA GLU A 888 -8.35 -51.11 5.96
C GLU A 888 -8.30 -52.30 6.93
N GLU A 889 -7.78 -53.46 6.52
CA GLU A 889 -7.70 -54.64 7.39
C GLU A 889 -6.54 -54.49 8.38
N LYS A 890 -5.33 -54.21 7.89
CA LYS A 890 -4.16 -53.93 8.74
C LYS A 890 -4.38 -52.74 9.68
N GLU A 891 -5.04 -51.68 9.21
CA GLU A 891 -5.41 -50.57 10.10
C GLU A 891 -6.33 -51.00 11.24
N LYS A 892 -7.29 -51.91 10.99
CA LYS A 892 -8.22 -52.40 12.02
C LYS A 892 -7.53 -53.33 13.01
N GLU A 893 -6.61 -54.18 12.56
CA GLU A 893 -5.77 -55.04 13.41
C GLU A 893 -4.88 -54.19 14.33
N MET A 894 -4.09 -53.27 13.75
CA MET A 894 -3.22 -52.34 14.49
C MET A 894 -4.02 -51.54 15.54
N LYS A 895 -5.20 -51.02 15.18
CA LYS A 895 -6.07 -50.25 16.09
C LYS A 895 -6.72 -51.10 17.18
N GLN A 896 -6.92 -52.40 16.97
CA GLN A 896 -7.39 -53.32 18.02
C GLN A 896 -6.29 -53.67 19.02
N GLU A 897 -5.06 -53.91 18.55
CA GLU A 897 -3.94 -54.25 19.44
C GLU A 897 -3.44 -53.05 20.25
N PHE A 898 -3.05 -51.96 19.57
CA PHE A 898 -2.37 -50.82 20.21
C PHE A 898 -3.33 -49.72 20.70
N GLY A 899 -4.65 -49.88 20.50
CA GLY A 899 -5.66 -48.88 20.89
C GLY A 899 -5.65 -48.57 22.39
N GLN A 900 -5.55 -49.58 23.24
CA GLN A 900 -5.46 -49.38 24.70
C GLN A 900 -4.17 -48.67 25.11
N THR A 901 -3.06 -49.00 24.45
CA THR A 901 -1.75 -48.37 24.67
C THR A 901 -1.77 -46.90 24.23
N CYS A 902 -2.51 -46.55 23.16
CA CYS A 902 -2.79 -45.16 22.80
C CYS A 902 -3.56 -44.41 23.89
N ASP A 903 -4.64 -44.99 24.42
CA ASP A 903 -5.43 -44.41 25.51
C ASP A 903 -4.62 -44.25 26.82
N TRP A 904 -3.73 -45.20 27.12
CA TRP A 904 -2.82 -45.13 28.28
C TRP A 904 -1.77 -44.02 28.14
N ILE A 905 -1.11 -43.91 26.98
CA ILE A 905 -0.20 -42.80 26.67
C ILE A 905 -0.97 -41.47 26.73
N LYS A 906 -2.19 -41.41 26.20
CA LYS A 906 -3.06 -40.21 26.26
C LYS A 906 -3.41 -39.84 27.71
N LYS A 907 -3.68 -40.82 28.57
CA LYS A 907 -3.92 -40.63 30.01
C LYS A 907 -2.69 -40.06 30.74
N ARG A 908 -1.48 -40.51 30.39
CA ARG A 908 -0.22 -39.95 30.94
C ARG A 908 0.05 -38.52 30.46
N LEU A 909 -0.08 -38.26 29.16
CA LEU A 909 0.22 -36.95 28.58
C LEU A 909 -0.84 -35.87 28.89
N GLY A 910 -2.08 -36.27 29.20
CA GLY A 910 -3.14 -35.36 29.63
C GLY A 910 -3.45 -34.29 28.57
N ASP A 911 -3.46 -33.02 28.97
CA ASP A 911 -3.72 -31.87 28.08
C ASP A 911 -2.55 -31.50 27.14
N LYS A 912 -1.36 -32.11 27.27
CA LYS A 912 -0.20 -31.88 26.37
C LYS A 912 -0.45 -32.24 24.90
N VAL A 913 -1.52 -33.01 24.63
CA VAL A 913 -1.91 -33.53 23.32
C VAL A 913 -3.43 -33.47 23.14
N ALA A 914 -3.91 -33.39 21.90
CA ALA A 914 -5.32 -33.65 21.57
C ALA A 914 -5.64 -35.14 21.80
N SER A 915 -4.98 -36.00 21.04
CA SER A 915 -5.14 -37.46 21.01
C SER A 915 -3.79 -38.14 20.81
N VAL A 916 -3.73 -39.44 21.12
CA VAL A 916 -2.68 -40.35 20.64
C VAL A 916 -3.28 -41.21 19.53
N GLN A 917 -2.54 -41.42 18.44
CA GLN A 917 -3.01 -42.19 17.28
C GLN A 917 -1.88 -43.05 16.71
N ILE A 918 -2.25 -44.08 15.96
CA ILE A 918 -1.29 -44.88 15.16
C ILE A 918 -0.94 -44.09 13.89
N SER A 919 0.36 -44.01 13.58
CA SER A 919 0.83 -43.29 12.40
C SER A 919 0.71 -44.10 11.11
N ASN A 920 0.31 -43.43 10.04
CA ASN A 920 0.44 -43.92 8.67
C ASN A 920 1.66 -43.29 7.93
N ARG A 921 2.44 -42.41 8.59
CA ARG A 921 3.53 -41.61 7.96
C ARG A 921 4.94 -41.94 8.46
N LEU A 922 5.07 -42.77 9.49
CA LEU A 922 6.35 -43.22 10.03
C LEU A 922 6.75 -44.60 9.48
N SER A 923 8.04 -44.89 9.60
CA SER A 923 8.66 -46.20 9.33
C SER A 923 9.80 -46.48 10.30
N SER A 924 10.77 -45.57 10.42
CA SER A 924 11.96 -45.72 11.27
C SER A 924 11.78 -45.11 12.66
N SER A 925 11.07 -43.97 12.74
CA SER A 925 10.91 -43.23 14.00
C SER A 925 9.85 -43.88 14.92
N PRO A 926 10.02 -43.84 16.26
CA PRO A 926 9.05 -44.38 17.22
C PRO A 926 7.74 -43.58 17.29
N CYS A 927 7.82 -42.25 17.17
CA CYS A 927 6.70 -41.34 17.36
C CYS A 927 7.01 -39.94 16.84
N VAL A 928 5.96 -39.16 16.54
CA VAL A 928 6.04 -37.77 16.05
C VAL A 928 4.89 -36.92 16.61
N LEU A 929 5.09 -35.60 16.75
CA LEU A 929 4.04 -34.66 17.16
C LEU A 929 3.52 -33.89 15.94
N VAL A 930 2.27 -34.16 15.60
CA VAL A 930 1.60 -33.68 14.40
C VAL A 930 0.75 -32.45 14.72
N SER A 931 0.72 -31.48 13.81
CA SER A 931 -0.13 -30.29 13.92
C SER A 931 -1.59 -30.61 13.56
N GLY A 932 -2.54 -29.99 14.24
CA GLY A 932 -3.96 -30.15 13.91
C GLY A 932 -4.32 -29.59 12.52
N LYS A 933 -5.42 -30.08 11.91
CA LYS A 933 -5.96 -29.61 10.62
C LYS A 933 -6.19 -28.09 10.59
N PHE A 934 -6.51 -27.51 11.75
CA PHE A 934 -6.76 -26.09 11.94
C PHE A 934 -5.84 -25.52 13.02
N GLY A 935 -5.21 -24.39 12.71
CA GLY A 935 -4.24 -23.72 13.58
C GLY A 935 -2.85 -23.64 12.95
N TRP A 936 -1.87 -23.24 13.75
CA TRP A 936 -0.47 -23.13 13.33
C TRP A 936 0.24 -24.49 13.28
N SER A 937 1.19 -24.59 12.34
CA SER A 937 2.26 -25.60 12.32
C SER A 937 3.32 -25.30 13.39
N ALA A 938 4.27 -26.22 13.59
CA ALA A 938 5.44 -25.96 14.44
C ALA A 938 6.26 -24.75 13.97
N ASN A 939 6.49 -24.63 12.66
CA ASN A 939 7.21 -23.51 12.06
C ASN A 939 6.47 -22.18 12.24
N MET A 940 5.15 -22.15 12.01
CA MET A 940 4.33 -20.96 12.20
C MET A 940 4.21 -20.56 13.67
N GLU A 941 4.10 -21.53 14.59
CA GLU A 941 4.13 -21.26 16.04
C GLU A 941 5.45 -20.58 16.45
N ARG A 942 6.58 -21.06 15.93
CA ARG A 942 7.91 -20.48 16.13
C ARG A 942 8.05 -19.08 15.53
N LEU A 943 7.62 -18.87 14.29
CA LEU A 943 7.67 -17.57 13.63
C LEU A 943 6.82 -16.53 14.36
N MET A 944 5.60 -16.90 14.77
CA MET A 944 4.71 -16.02 15.52
C MET A 944 5.26 -15.71 16.92
N LYS A 945 5.86 -16.70 17.61
CA LYS A 945 6.61 -16.46 18.86
C LYS A 945 7.76 -15.45 18.66
N ALA A 946 8.46 -15.49 17.52
CA ALA A 946 9.58 -14.58 17.23
C ALA A 946 9.14 -13.15 16.83
N GLN A 947 7.99 -12.99 16.17
CA GLN A 947 7.50 -11.68 15.70
C GLN A 947 6.55 -10.97 16.67
N THR A 948 5.95 -11.66 17.64
CA THR A 948 4.94 -11.06 18.54
C THR A 948 5.58 -10.19 19.64
N MET A 949 5.70 -8.89 19.40
CA MET A 949 6.04 -7.87 20.42
C MET A 949 4.86 -7.55 21.36
N GLY A 950 4.14 -8.56 21.84
CA GLY A 950 2.87 -8.38 22.56
C GLY A 950 2.43 -9.63 23.36
N ASP A 951 1.27 -9.54 23.99
CA ASP A 951 0.78 -10.55 24.94
C ASP A 951 0.36 -11.86 24.23
N PRO A 952 1.08 -12.99 24.45
CA PRO A 952 0.86 -14.24 23.73
C PRO A 952 -0.43 -14.97 24.14
N SER A 953 -1.07 -14.60 25.25
CA SER A 953 -2.34 -15.21 25.68
C SER A 953 -3.44 -15.05 24.62
N SER A 954 -3.42 -13.91 23.91
CA SER A 954 -4.35 -13.61 22.82
C SER A 954 -4.18 -14.51 21.58
N LEU A 955 -3.07 -15.24 21.47
CA LEU A 955 -2.72 -16.11 20.34
C LEU A 955 -2.84 -17.60 20.67
N GLU A 956 -3.11 -17.94 21.94
CA GLU A 956 -3.13 -19.32 22.43
C GLU A 956 -4.21 -20.18 21.74
N PHE A 957 -5.32 -19.58 21.30
CA PHE A 957 -6.36 -20.27 20.53
C PHE A 957 -5.94 -20.67 19.10
N MET A 958 -4.83 -20.15 18.58
CA MET A 958 -4.27 -20.52 17.28
C MET A 958 -3.17 -21.59 17.36
N ARG A 959 -2.66 -21.90 18.56
CA ARG A 959 -1.87 -23.11 18.78
C ARG A 959 -2.80 -24.32 18.65
N SER A 960 -2.62 -25.12 17.61
CA SER A 960 -3.37 -26.37 17.48
C SER A 960 -3.01 -27.32 18.64
N ARG A 961 -3.99 -28.05 19.20
CA ARG A 961 -3.68 -29.12 20.15
C ARG A 961 -3.02 -30.26 19.35
N ARG A 962 -1.73 -30.49 19.61
CA ARG A 962 -0.87 -31.44 18.87
C ARG A 962 -1.39 -32.89 18.99
N VAL A 963 -1.33 -33.67 17.92
CA VAL A 963 -1.61 -35.11 17.93
C VAL A 963 -0.30 -35.87 18.09
N PHE A 964 -0.25 -36.86 18.98
CA PHE A 964 0.93 -37.72 19.15
C PHE A 964 0.73 -38.99 18.34
N GLU A 965 1.43 -39.10 17.21
CA GLU A 965 1.40 -40.28 16.34
C GLU A 965 2.51 -41.26 16.76
N ILE A 966 2.18 -42.54 16.92
CA ILE A 966 3.13 -43.62 17.29
C ILE A 966 3.28 -44.65 16.17
N ASN A 967 4.45 -45.30 16.10
CA ASN A 967 4.78 -46.35 15.15
C ASN A 967 4.76 -47.74 15.82
N PRO A 968 3.73 -48.58 15.61
CA PRO A 968 3.61 -49.88 16.27
C PRO A 968 4.66 -50.91 15.83
N ASP A 969 5.35 -50.68 14.70
CA ASP A 969 6.41 -51.56 14.25
C ASP A 969 7.76 -51.27 14.95
N HIS A 970 7.90 -50.10 15.57
CA HIS A 970 9.13 -49.72 16.26
C HIS A 970 9.29 -50.47 17.61
N PRO A 971 10.48 -51.05 17.92
CA PRO A 971 10.70 -51.85 19.13
C PRO A 971 10.34 -51.16 20.45
N ILE A 972 10.58 -49.85 20.57
CA ILE A 972 10.22 -49.08 21.78
C ILE A 972 8.70 -49.08 22.02
N ILE A 973 7.88 -48.96 20.97
CA ILE A 973 6.42 -48.93 21.11
C ILE A 973 5.89 -50.32 21.46
N ARG A 974 6.45 -51.38 20.86
CA ARG A 974 6.14 -52.78 21.22
C ARG A 974 6.53 -53.11 22.67
N ASN A 975 7.66 -52.59 23.15
CA ASN A 975 8.07 -52.76 24.55
C ASN A 975 7.18 -51.98 25.52
N LEU A 976 6.72 -50.78 25.15
CA LEU A 976 5.75 -50.01 25.96
C LEU A 976 4.38 -50.68 26.02
N ASP A 977 3.92 -51.27 24.91
CA ASP A 977 2.69 -52.05 24.85
C ASP A 977 2.76 -53.32 25.72
N ALA A 978 3.88 -54.04 25.67
CA ALA A 978 4.15 -55.18 26.57
C ALA A 978 4.24 -54.76 28.05
N ALA A 979 4.84 -53.60 28.35
CA ALA A 979 4.89 -53.03 29.69
C ALA A 979 3.48 -52.68 30.20
N TYR A 980 2.66 -52.01 29.38
CA TYR A 980 1.25 -51.71 29.69
C TYR A 980 0.44 -52.99 29.96
N LYS A 981 0.58 -54.01 29.10
CA LYS A 981 -0.06 -55.33 29.26
C LYS A 981 0.40 -56.08 30.54
N THR A 982 1.53 -55.69 31.15
CA THR A 982 2.09 -56.31 32.36
C THR A 982 1.78 -55.50 33.64
N ASN A 983 2.01 -54.18 33.61
CA ASN A 983 1.79 -53.25 34.72
C ASN A 983 1.56 -51.81 34.21
N PRO A 984 0.30 -51.33 34.13
CA PRO A 984 -0.01 -49.97 33.69
C PRO A 984 0.53 -48.81 34.56
N ASP A 985 1.00 -49.09 35.78
CA ASP A 985 1.52 -48.08 36.71
C ASP A 985 3.07 -48.13 36.87
N ASP A 986 3.75 -48.79 35.92
CA ASP A 986 5.21 -48.88 35.84
C ASP A 986 5.89 -47.48 35.69
N GLN A 987 6.76 -47.13 36.64
CA GLN A 987 7.39 -45.80 36.72
C GLN A 987 8.56 -45.61 35.73
N ASP A 988 9.10 -46.69 35.15
CA ASP A 988 10.11 -46.62 34.09
C ASP A 988 9.43 -46.44 32.74
N ALA A 989 8.37 -47.21 32.47
CA ALA A 989 7.57 -47.06 31.25
C ALA A 989 6.87 -45.68 31.17
N LEU A 990 6.34 -45.18 32.29
CA LEU A 990 5.74 -43.84 32.36
C LEU A 990 6.78 -42.70 32.18
N ARG A 991 8.05 -42.91 32.59
CA ARG A 991 9.15 -41.97 32.30
C ARG A 991 9.59 -42.05 30.85
N ALA A 992 9.62 -43.23 30.24
CA ALA A 992 9.90 -43.39 28.82
C ALA A 992 8.86 -42.66 27.94
N ILE A 993 7.57 -42.71 28.28
CA ILE A 993 6.51 -41.93 27.61
C ILE A 993 6.77 -40.42 27.72
N ASP A 994 7.11 -39.94 28.91
CA ASP A 994 7.39 -38.52 29.14
C ASP A 994 8.64 -38.01 28.40
N LEU A 995 9.61 -38.88 28.11
CA LEU A 995 10.79 -38.52 27.30
C LEU A 995 10.51 -38.66 25.79
N LEU A 996 9.78 -39.69 25.36
CA LEU A 996 9.36 -39.84 23.95
C LEU A 996 8.54 -38.63 23.49
N TYR A 997 7.65 -38.11 24.34
CA TYR A 997 6.92 -36.86 24.05
C TYR A 997 7.87 -35.67 23.87
N ASP A 998 8.80 -35.45 24.81
CA ASP A 998 9.72 -34.30 24.73
C ASP A 998 10.72 -34.43 23.55
N ALA A 999 11.14 -35.66 23.21
CA ALA A 999 11.98 -35.95 22.05
C ALA A 999 11.24 -35.74 20.73
N ALA A 1000 9.99 -36.23 20.63
CA ALA A 1000 9.11 -35.98 19.49
C ALA A 1000 8.81 -34.48 19.32
N LEU A 1001 8.76 -33.72 20.41
CA LEU A 1001 8.52 -32.27 20.38
C LEU A 1001 9.68 -31.56 19.67
N VAL A 1002 10.93 -31.94 19.97
CA VAL A 1002 12.12 -31.43 19.27
C VAL A 1002 12.19 -31.92 17.82
N SER A 1003 12.02 -33.22 17.55
CA SER A 1003 12.15 -33.76 16.18
C SER A 1003 11.05 -33.30 15.22
N SER A 1004 9.90 -32.88 15.75
CA SER A 1004 8.80 -32.27 14.97
C SER A 1004 8.91 -30.74 14.85
N GLY A 1005 10.04 -30.14 15.25
CA GLY A 1005 10.34 -28.72 15.08
C GLY A 1005 9.69 -27.77 16.09
N PHE A 1006 9.04 -28.28 17.15
CA PHE A 1006 8.50 -27.42 18.21
C PHE A 1006 9.58 -27.02 19.21
N THR A 1007 9.45 -25.83 19.80
CA THR A 1007 10.33 -25.39 20.90
C THR A 1007 9.85 -25.99 22.23
N PRO A 1008 10.68 -26.70 23.01
CA PRO A 1008 10.32 -27.15 24.36
C PRO A 1008 10.09 -25.97 25.30
N ASP A 1009 9.06 -26.05 26.15
CA ASP A 1009 8.73 -24.99 27.11
C ASP A 1009 9.81 -24.84 28.21
N ASN A 1010 10.57 -25.90 28.50
CA ASN A 1010 11.73 -25.87 29.40
C ASN A 1010 12.85 -26.81 28.91
N PRO A 1011 13.81 -26.32 28.10
CA PRO A 1011 14.93 -27.13 27.60
C PRO A 1011 15.83 -27.70 28.71
N ALA A 1012 15.97 -27.01 29.85
CA ALA A 1012 16.78 -27.50 30.97
C ALA A 1012 16.14 -28.72 31.66
N GLN A 1013 14.82 -28.80 31.70
CA GLN A 1013 14.10 -29.98 32.21
C GLN A 1013 14.28 -31.20 31.30
N LEU A 1014 14.30 -31.00 29.97
CA LEU A 1014 14.62 -32.07 29.01
C LEU A 1014 16.07 -32.56 29.19
N GLY A 1015 17.04 -31.64 29.32
CA GLY A 1015 18.43 -32.00 29.65
C GLY A 1015 18.53 -32.82 30.94
N GLY A 1016 17.83 -32.40 32.00
CA GLY A 1016 17.75 -33.13 33.27
C GLY A 1016 17.24 -34.57 33.12
N LYS A 1017 16.17 -34.80 32.37
CA LYS A 1017 15.66 -36.15 32.06
C LYS A 1017 16.67 -37.02 31.32
N ILE A 1018 17.39 -36.43 30.35
CA ILE A 1018 18.41 -37.14 29.58
C ILE A 1018 19.56 -37.56 30.51
N TYR A 1019 20.03 -36.68 31.39
CA TYR A 1019 21.07 -37.01 32.37
C TYR A 1019 20.63 -38.08 33.37
N GLU A 1020 19.38 -38.04 33.85
CA GLU A 1020 18.79 -39.08 34.71
C GLU A 1020 18.79 -40.46 34.02
N MET A 1021 18.31 -40.53 32.76
CA MET A 1021 18.30 -41.77 31.98
C MET A 1021 19.71 -42.30 31.71
N MET A 1022 20.67 -41.43 31.37
CA MET A 1022 22.07 -41.84 31.18
C MET A 1022 22.65 -42.43 32.47
N GLY A 1023 22.36 -41.82 33.63
CA GLY A 1023 22.74 -42.38 34.94
C GLY A 1023 22.08 -43.73 35.24
N MET A 1024 20.82 -43.94 34.86
CA MET A 1024 20.12 -45.22 35.03
C MET A 1024 20.65 -46.32 34.10
N ALA A 1025 20.97 -45.99 32.84
CA ALA A 1025 21.58 -46.91 31.89
C ALA A 1025 22.99 -47.34 32.34
N LEU A 1026 23.84 -46.38 32.74
CA LEU A 1026 25.19 -46.63 33.24
C LEU A 1026 25.22 -47.40 34.57
N THR A 1027 24.16 -47.30 35.39
CA THR A 1027 24.01 -48.10 36.63
C THR A 1027 23.26 -49.42 36.42
N GLY A 1028 23.01 -49.82 35.17
CA GLY A 1028 22.39 -51.11 34.82
C GLY A 1028 20.90 -51.25 35.16
N LYS A 1029 20.26 -50.21 35.70
CA LYS A 1029 18.87 -50.26 36.21
C LYS A 1029 17.81 -50.38 35.11
N TRP A 1030 18.21 -50.29 33.83
CA TRP A 1030 17.34 -50.36 32.65
C TRP A 1030 17.38 -51.73 31.94
N SER A 1031 18.04 -52.75 32.53
CA SER A 1031 18.14 -54.08 31.92
C SER A 1031 16.81 -54.86 31.99
N THR A 1032 16.39 -55.45 30.86
CA THR A 1032 15.12 -56.17 30.71
C THR A 1032 15.04 -57.47 31.52
N PRO A 1033 13.87 -57.83 32.08
CA PRO A 1033 13.66 -59.11 32.73
C PRO A 1033 13.44 -60.24 31.70
N GLY A 1034 14.50 -60.98 31.39
CA GLY A 1034 14.40 -62.36 30.87
C GLY A 1034 14.77 -62.56 29.40
N GLN A 1035 16.01 -63.02 29.18
CA GLN A 1035 16.27 -64.08 28.21
C GLN A 1035 16.82 -65.31 28.94
N PHE A 1036 16.51 -66.50 28.45
CA PHE A 1036 16.88 -67.77 29.10
C PHE A 1036 18.39 -67.99 29.08
N GLN A 1037 18.93 -68.56 30.15
CA GLN A 1037 20.28 -69.13 30.14
C GLN A 1037 20.33 -70.36 29.23
N SER A 1038 21.13 -70.30 28.17
CA SER A 1038 21.81 -71.47 27.61
C SER A 1038 23.28 -71.41 28.03
N THR A 1039 23.68 -72.34 28.88
CA THR A 1039 25.06 -72.45 29.38
C THR A 1039 25.99 -73.08 28.34
N VAL A 1040 27.22 -72.57 28.19
CA VAL A 1040 28.45 -73.37 28.03
C VAL A 1040 29.68 -72.51 28.41
N THR A 1041 30.72 -73.18 28.89
CA THR A 1041 31.95 -72.77 29.62
C THR A 1041 32.80 -71.55 29.20
N GLN A 1042 33.58 -71.08 30.18
CA GLN A 1042 34.74 -70.15 30.15
C GLN A 1042 35.97 -70.75 29.39
N PRO A 1043 37.20 -70.14 29.37
CA PRO A 1043 37.66 -68.83 29.88
C PRO A 1043 38.55 -68.01 28.90
N HIS A 1044 38.95 -66.77 29.25
CA HIS A 1044 40.38 -66.39 29.26
C HIS A 1044 40.74 -65.10 30.05
N VAL A 1045 41.98 -65.11 30.52
CA VAL A 1045 42.81 -64.18 31.33
C VAL A 1045 42.90 -62.72 30.78
N PRO A 1046 43.11 -61.68 31.61
CA PRO A 1046 43.19 -60.26 31.20
C PRO A 1046 44.62 -59.77 30.89
N GLU A 1047 44.76 -58.59 30.25
CA GLU A 1047 45.61 -57.48 30.73
C GLU A 1047 45.42 -56.14 29.98
N THR A 1048 46.13 -55.11 30.44
CA THR A 1048 46.01 -53.65 30.20
C THR A 1048 46.41 -53.11 28.81
N VAL A 1049 45.86 -51.95 28.44
CA VAL A 1049 46.61 -50.84 27.79
C VAL A 1049 46.14 -49.52 28.42
N GLU A 1050 47.05 -48.55 28.57
CA GLU A 1050 46.81 -47.24 29.20
C GLU A 1050 46.31 -46.18 28.19
N ALA A 1051 45.94 -45.00 28.69
CA ALA A 1051 45.56 -43.84 27.87
C ALA A 1051 46.67 -42.79 27.87
N GLU A 1052 46.94 -42.17 26.71
CA GLU A 1052 47.88 -41.05 26.57
C GLU A 1052 47.15 -39.78 26.09
N VAL A 1053 47.62 -38.62 26.52
CA VAL A 1053 46.95 -37.31 26.37
C VAL A 1053 47.65 -36.45 25.32
N VAL A 1054 46.88 -35.72 24.51
CA VAL A 1054 47.40 -34.65 23.64
C VAL A 1054 46.57 -33.38 23.85
N GLU A 1055 47.25 -32.27 24.13
CA GLU A 1055 46.64 -30.95 24.36
C GLU A 1055 46.33 -30.21 23.04
N PRO A 1056 45.41 -29.21 23.05
CA PRO A 1056 45.01 -28.49 21.85
C PRO A 1056 46.05 -27.43 21.41
N THR A 1057 46.32 -27.36 20.11
CA THR A 1057 47.12 -26.29 19.49
C THR A 1057 46.25 -25.16 18.93
N GLU A 1058 46.75 -23.93 19.06
CA GLU A 1058 46.07 -22.71 18.59
C GLU A 1058 46.11 -22.57 17.05
N ALA A 1059 45.09 -21.94 16.48
CA ALA A 1059 45.06 -21.52 15.07
C ALA A 1059 44.93 -19.99 14.98
N GLY A 1060 46.02 -19.33 14.64
CA GLY A 1060 46.10 -17.87 14.54
C GLY A 1060 45.82 -17.30 13.14
N SER A 1061 45.13 -16.16 13.12
CA SER A 1061 45.29 -15.03 12.20
C SER A 1061 45.66 -15.24 10.70
N GLN A 1062 44.75 -14.75 9.84
CA GLN A 1062 45.00 -14.10 8.54
C GLN A 1062 45.57 -14.91 7.37
N LYS A 1063 44.73 -15.07 6.33
CA LYS A 1063 44.75 -14.06 5.25
C LYS A 1063 43.36 -13.85 4.65
#